data_AF-A2Q6C2-F1
#
_entry.id   AF-A2Q6C2-F1
#
_cell.length_a   1.000
_cell.length_b   1.000
_cell.length_c   1.000
_cell.angle_alpha   90.00
_cell.angle_beta   90.00
_cell.angle_gamma   90.00
#
_symmetry.space_group_name_H-M   'P 1'
#
loop_
_entity.id
_entity.type
_entity.pdbx_description
1 polymer ?
#
loop_
_entity_poly.entity_id
_entity_poly.type
_entity_poly.pdbx_seq_one_letter_code
_entity_poly.pdbx_strand_id
1 'polypeptide(L)'
;MSYSDHGYKYDVFINFRGEDTRRTIVSHLYTALCNAGINTFLDDKKLAKGEELGPELYTAIKMSHIFIAVFSPNYAQSSWCLNELAHIMELRHRRHSYSPRVVIPLFYHVDPSDVRKLKGDFGKGLKVSADKIFSQSGAEREEVLMSKWRRALAEVTNLVGWDANNFRNEGDLVQKLVEDILTKLDMSVLSITEFPVGLEPRVQSITKILYDESRKACMIGLWGMGGSGKTTLAKAIYNRIHREFQGKTSFIESIREVCDYNRKGIIHLQEQLLSDLLKTKDKIHSIAVGINKIEKRLQGQKVLIVLDDVTKSEQLKALGGNPKLFGSGSVLIITTRDRSHLDSLSARVFTMIEMDKNESLELFSWHAFRQSCPRKDFGKLSRNVVSYCKGLPLALEVLGSYLSKRTEQEWRSALSKLTKIPNNEVLQILRISYDGLEDYTEKDIFLDICCFFIGKNRVDVTEILNGCGLHADIGVSVLIERSLIKVDKNNKFQMHDLLRDMGRAIVSESSAKEPEKHSRLWCHEDVLDVLSKKTGTKTVEGLILKWQRTGRICFGTNAFQEMEKLRLLKLDGVDLIGDYGLISKQLRWVDWQRSTFTFIPNDFDQANLVVFELKYSNVKQVWQDTKLLEKLKVLKLSHSKYLKSSPDFSKLPNLEKLVMKDCQSLSNVHPSIGDLKNLLLINLKDCIILENLPREIYQLKSVKTLILTGCSTIDKLEEDIVQMESLTSLITTGTSIKEVPYSILRLRSIVYISICGYEGLSHEVFPSLIRFWMSPTINSLPRIPPFGGMPLSLVSLDLENNNNNNNNNLSCLVPKLNSFSELRSFRVQCQSMIQLTRELRRFLDDLYDANFTELETSHTSQISVLSLRSLLIGMGSYHTVINTLGKSISQELRTNDSVDYFLPGDNYPSWLTYRCVGPSVYFEVPNGGVCGLNGITLCVVYSSTLENIGTECLTSVLIINHTKFTIHICKRDTVMSFNDEDWQGVVSNLGVGDNVEIFVTFRHGLTVKETAVYLIYSQSSTREIESILEVEAEPTPEVEAQSSTDVKAEPSPE
;
A
#
# COMPACT_ATOMS: atom_id res chain seq x y z
N MET A 1 7.28 20.08 -34.89
CA MET A 1 8.28 19.10 -35.34
C MET A 1 8.10 17.86 -34.50
N SER A 2 7.60 16.80 -35.12
CA SER A 2 7.26 15.53 -34.50
C SER A 2 8.55 14.81 -34.07
N TYR A 3 8.84 14.80 -32.77
CA TYR A 3 9.81 13.87 -32.21
C TYR A 3 9.17 12.49 -32.21
N SER A 4 9.71 11.59 -33.04
CA SER A 4 9.41 10.17 -33.00
C SER A 4 9.81 9.64 -31.62
N ASP A 5 8.79 9.21 -30.88
CA ASP A 5 8.85 8.36 -29.71
C ASP A 5 9.88 7.25 -29.94
N HIS A 6 10.88 7.12 -29.05
CA HIS A 6 11.89 6.06 -28.84
C HIS A 6 13.16 6.71 -28.28
N GLY A 7 13.74 6.16 -27.20
CA GLY A 7 14.99 6.64 -26.60
C GLY A 7 16.25 6.47 -27.47
N TYR A 8 16.10 6.30 -28.79
CA TYR A 8 17.17 6.18 -29.77
C TYR A 8 17.07 7.33 -30.78
N LYS A 9 18.13 8.12 -30.90
CA LYS A 9 18.25 9.19 -31.90
C LYS A 9 18.50 8.62 -33.31
N TYR A 10 19.01 7.39 -33.41
CA TYR A 10 19.39 6.74 -34.67
C TYR A 10 18.89 5.30 -34.72
N ASP A 11 18.39 4.88 -35.88
CA ASP A 11 17.95 3.50 -36.13
C ASP A 11 19.15 2.57 -36.28
N VAL A 12 20.19 3.03 -36.97
CA VAL A 12 21.39 2.26 -37.31
C VAL A 12 22.65 3.07 -37.01
N PHE A 13 23.65 2.42 -36.39
CA PHE A 13 25.01 2.91 -36.27
C PHE A 13 25.95 2.01 -37.08
N ILE A 14 26.80 2.61 -37.91
CA ILE A 14 27.80 1.88 -38.70
C ILE A 14 29.17 2.07 -38.06
N ASN A 15 29.79 0.97 -37.63
CA ASN A 15 31.15 0.93 -37.11
C ASN A 15 32.07 0.35 -38.18
N PHE A 16 33.06 1.11 -38.63
CA PHE A 16 33.88 0.79 -39.80
C PHE A 16 35.24 1.49 -39.75
N ARG A 17 36.18 1.01 -40.56
CA ARG A 17 37.47 1.71 -40.79
C ARG A 17 37.33 2.69 -41.93
N GLY A 18 37.42 3.98 -41.62
CA GLY A 18 37.22 5.07 -42.57
C GLY A 18 38.14 5.02 -43.80
N GLU A 19 39.44 4.75 -43.59
CA GLU A 19 40.42 4.66 -44.68
C GLU A 19 40.11 3.56 -45.71
N ASP A 20 39.52 2.45 -45.26
CA ASP A 20 39.32 1.26 -46.11
C ASP A 20 37.96 1.28 -46.84
N THR A 21 36.90 1.69 -46.14
CA THR A 21 35.51 1.38 -46.54
C THR A 21 34.61 2.59 -46.71
N ARG A 22 35.05 3.79 -46.30
CA ARG A 22 34.20 5.01 -46.29
C ARG A 22 33.66 5.39 -47.66
N ARG A 23 34.54 5.38 -48.68
CA ARG A 23 34.21 5.81 -50.05
C ARG A 23 33.67 4.69 -50.95
N THR A 24 33.63 3.46 -50.43
CA THR A 24 33.18 2.27 -51.15
C THR A 24 31.86 1.79 -50.52
N ILE A 25 31.84 0.58 -49.97
CA ILE A 25 30.64 -0.10 -49.46
C ILE A 25 29.87 0.71 -48.40
N VAL A 26 30.54 1.44 -47.50
CA VAL A 26 29.86 2.18 -46.42
C VAL A 26 29.08 3.37 -46.97
N SER A 27 29.60 4.08 -47.99
CA SER A 27 28.85 5.17 -48.63
C SER A 27 27.60 4.66 -49.34
N HIS A 28 27.71 3.54 -50.05
CA HIS A 28 26.56 2.91 -50.73
C HIS A 28 25.52 2.38 -49.73
N LEU A 29 25.97 1.71 -48.66
CA LEU A 29 25.11 1.21 -47.59
C LEU A 29 24.40 2.35 -46.86
N TYR A 30 25.11 3.42 -46.49
CA TYR A 30 24.53 4.59 -45.85
C TYR A 30 23.45 5.23 -46.72
N THR A 31 23.74 5.46 -48.01
CA THR A 31 22.77 6.05 -48.94
C THR A 31 21.55 5.14 -49.13
N ALA A 32 21.74 3.82 -49.25
CA ALA A 32 20.64 2.87 -49.39
C ALA A 32 19.74 2.82 -48.15
N LEU A 33 20.33 2.83 -46.95
CA LEU A 33 19.58 2.92 -45.69
C LEU A 33 18.79 4.22 -45.60
N CYS A 34 19.40 5.37 -45.92
CA CYS A 34 18.69 6.65 -45.94
C CYS A 34 17.56 6.70 -46.97
N ASN A 35 17.76 6.15 -48.17
CA ASN A 35 16.74 6.07 -49.21
C ASN A 35 15.56 5.16 -48.80
N ALA A 36 15.82 4.15 -47.97
CA ALA A 36 14.79 3.31 -47.37
C ALA A 36 14.08 3.95 -46.16
N GLY A 37 14.40 5.22 -45.84
CA GLY A 37 13.81 5.95 -44.72
C GLY A 37 14.43 5.65 -43.36
N ILE A 38 15.56 4.94 -43.30
CA ILE A 38 16.23 4.54 -42.06
C ILE A 38 17.19 5.64 -41.58
N ASN A 39 16.98 6.13 -40.36
CA ASN A 39 17.78 7.19 -39.75
C ASN A 39 19.14 6.67 -39.25
N THR A 40 20.12 6.65 -40.14
CA THR A 40 21.46 6.10 -39.87
C THR A 40 22.44 7.18 -39.38
N PHE A 41 23.30 6.83 -38.42
CA PHE A 41 24.42 7.67 -37.97
C PHE A 41 25.70 7.35 -38.76
N LEU A 42 26.40 8.40 -39.20
CA LEU A 42 27.71 8.34 -39.85
C LEU A 42 28.53 9.55 -39.39
N ASP A 43 29.75 9.29 -38.92
CA ASP A 43 30.69 10.22 -38.28
C ASP A 43 30.87 11.57 -39.02
N ASP A 44 31.15 11.57 -40.33
CA ASP A 44 31.48 12.80 -41.09
C ASP A 44 30.27 13.66 -41.50
N LYS A 45 29.03 13.18 -41.36
CA LYS A 45 27.83 13.85 -41.91
C LYS A 45 26.91 14.51 -40.88
N LYS A 46 27.05 14.19 -39.58
CA LYS A 46 26.10 14.64 -38.53
C LYS A 46 26.74 15.31 -37.30
N LEU A 47 28.07 15.39 -37.22
CA LEU A 47 28.78 16.12 -36.15
C LEU A 47 28.92 17.61 -36.53
N ALA A 48 28.73 18.54 -35.59
CA ALA A 48 28.96 19.95 -35.90
C ALA A 48 30.47 20.23 -35.98
N LYS A 49 30.89 21.06 -36.94
CA LYS A 49 32.30 21.40 -37.10
C LYS A 49 32.76 22.22 -35.88
N GLY A 50 33.63 21.65 -35.04
CA GLY A 50 34.17 22.29 -33.84
C GLY A 50 33.96 21.52 -32.53
N GLU A 51 33.20 20.42 -32.55
CA GLU A 51 32.94 19.59 -31.36
C GLU A 51 33.99 18.47 -31.16
N GLU A 52 34.17 18.03 -29.90
CA GLU A 52 35.06 16.90 -29.59
C GLU A 52 34.44 15.56 -30.06
N LEU A 53 35.11 14.90 -31.02
CA LEU A 53 34.65 13.65 -31.65
C LEU A 53 34.35 12.49 -30.68
N GLY A 54 35.01 12.42 -29.52
CA GLY A 54 34.89 11.29 -28.59
C GLY A 54 33.54 11.18 -27.88
N PRO A 55 33.16 12.16 -27.03
CA PRO A 55 31.92 12.11 -26.24
C PRO A 55 30.65 11.94 -27.08
N GLU A 56 30.60 12.57 -28.25
CA GLU A 56 29.44 12.54 -29.14
C GLU A 56 29.28 11.19 -29.83
N LEU A 57 30.38 10.54 -30.19
CA LEU A 57 30.37 9.22 -30.79
C LEU A 57 29.87 8.16 -29.79
N TYR A 58 30.34 8.20 -28.54
CA TYR A 58 29.81 7.33 -27.48
C TYR A 58 28.33 7.60 -27.20
N THR A 59 27.91 8.86 -27.29
CA THR A 59 26.49 9.24 -27.16
C THR A 59 25.68 8.70 -28.33
N ALA A 60 26.17 8.80 -29.57
CA ALA A 60 25.53 8.23 -30.75
C ALA A 60 25.38 6.70 -30.65
N ILE A 61 26.43 5.99 -30.19
CA ILE A 61 26.37 4.55 -29.94
C ILE A 61 25.31 4.23 -28.88
N LYS A 62 25.25 4.98 -27.77
CA LYS A 62 24.20 4.80 -26.75
C LYS A 62 22.80 5.04 -27.32
N MET A 63 22.65 6.00 -28.21
CA MET A 63 21.39 6.42 -28.81
C MET A 63 21.05 5.68 -30.13
N SER A 64 21.69 4.54 -30.43
CA SER A 64 21.43 3.73 -31.62
C SER A 64 20.82 2.37 -31.29
N HIS A 65 19.95 1.88 -32.18
CA HIS A 65 19.21 0.61 -31.98
C HIS A 65 19.90 -0.61 -32.62
N ILE A 66 20.24 -0.54 -33.91
CA ILE A 66 20.95 -1.59 -34.66
C ILE A 66 22.39 -1.15 -34.93
N PHE A 67 23.34 -2.08 -34.85
CA PHE A 67 24.76 -1.82 -35.14
C PHE A 67 25.24 -2.69 -36.29
N ILE A 68 25.92 -2.07 -37.26
CA ILE A 68 26.58 -2.78 -38.36
C ILE A 68 28.09 -2.65 -38.14
N ALA A 69 28.77 -3.77 -37.89
CA ALA A 69 30.23 -3.81 -37.75
C ALA A 69 30.85 -4.27 -39.06
N VAL A 70 31.43 -3.33 -39.82
CA VAL A 70 32.04 -3.59 -41.13
C VAL A 70 33.52 -3.89 -40.95
N PHE A 71 33.88 -5.17 -41.01
CA PHE A 71 35.25 -5.64 -40.90
C PHE A 71 35.95 -5.56 -42.26
N SER A 72 37.08 -4.88 -42.29
CA SER A 72 38.03 -4.80 -43.40
C SER A 72 39.40 -5.38 -42.98
N PRO A 73 40.33 -5.67 -43.92
CA PRO A 73 41.65 -6.21 -43.59
C PRO A 73 42.44 -5.37 -42.56
N ASN A 74 42.34 -4.03 -42.62
CA ASN A 74 43.05 -3.13 -41.72
C ASN A 74 42.18 -2.58 -40.58
N TYR A 75 40.97 -3.11 -40.38
CA TYR A 75 40.04 -2.62 -39.36
C TYR A 75 40.69 -2.61 -37.96
N ALA A 76 41.40 -3.69 -37.62
CA ALA A 76 42.07 -3.83 -36.33
C ALA A 76 43.29 -2.91 -36.13
N GLN A 77 43.71 -2.14 -37.14
CA GLN A 77 44.76 -1.12 -37.02
C GLN A 77 44.24 0.22 -36.44
N SER A 78 42.93 0.32 -36.20
CA SER A 78 42.32 1.49 -35.56
C SER A 78 41.85 1.19 -34.14
N SER A 79 42.43 1.89 -33.18
CA SER A 79 41.97 1.85 -31.79
C SER A 79 40.54 2.38 -31.61
N TRP A 80 40.14 3.36 -32.41
CA TRP A 80 38.78 3.89 -32.43
C TRP A 80 37.74 2.83 -32.81
N CYS A 81 37.95 2.13 -33.94
CA CYS A 81 37.04 1.07 -34.37
C CYS A 81 36.89 -0.03 -33.29
N LEU A 82 38.00 -0.44 -32.68
CA LEU A 82 38.03 -1.46 -31.62
C LEU A 82 37.34 -1.00 -30.32
N ASN A 83 37.53 0.27 -29.92
CA ASN A 83 36.88 0.84 -28.74
C ASN A 83 35.36 0.99 -28.94
N GLU A 84 34.93 1.46 -30.11
CA GLU A 84 33.52 1.52 -30.48
C GLU A 84 32.88 0.13 -30.45
N LEU A 85 33.51 -0.86 -31.08
CA LEU A 85 33.03 -2.24 -31.11
C LEU A 85 32.92 -2.84 -29.70
N ALA A 86 33.92 -2.60 -28.85
CA ALA A 86 33.88 -3.03 -27.46
C ALA A 86 32.72 -2.39 -26.69
N HIS A 87 32.45 -1.10 -26.92
CA HIS A 87 31.32 -0.41 -26.29
C HIS A 87 29.96 -0.91 -26.81
N ILE A 88 29.85 -1.18 -28.11
CA ILE A 88 28.66 -1.77 -28.72
C ILE A 88 28.37 -3.15 -28.10
N MET A 89 29.40 -4.00 -27.96
CA MET A 89 29.27 -5.31 -27.32
C MET A 89 28.93 -5.20 -25.83
N GLU A 90 29.48 -4.22 -25.11
CA GLU A 90 29.11 -3.97 -23.71
C GLU A 90 27.63 -3.59 -23.57
N LEU A 91 27.14 -2.68 -24.42
CA LEU A 91 25.74 -2.24 -24.42
C LEU A 91 24.77 -3.38 -24.76
N ARG A 92 25.19 -4.32 -25.61
CA ARG A 92 24.41 -5.52 -25.95
C ARG A 92 24.17 -6.44 -24.74
N HIS A 93 25.07 -6.45 -23.76
CA HIS A 93 24.98 -7.33 -22.59
C HIS A 93 24.16 -6.76 -21.42
N ARG A 94 23.73 -5.50 -21.49
CA ARG A 94 22.89 -4.90 -20.43
C ARG A 94 21.49 -5.51 -20.45
N ARG A 95 21.21 -6.39 -19.48
CA ARG A 95 19.94 -7.15 -19.32
C ARG A 95 18.69 -6.30 -19.00
N HIS A 96 18.82 -4.97 -18.89
CA HIS A 96 17.76 -4.07 -18.39
C HIS A 96 17.18 -3.11 -19.45
N SER A 97 17.36 -3.37 -20.74
CA SER A 97 16.79 -2.53 -21.80
C SER A 97 15.65 -3.25 -22.53
N TYR A 98 14.53 -2.57 -22.75
CA TYR A 98 13.29 -3.08 -23.35
C TYR A 98 13.44 -3.60 -24.79
N SER A 99 14.56 -3.27 -25.46
CA SER A 99 14.91 -3.75 -26.80
C SER A 99 16.33 -4.34 -26.81
N PRO A 100 16.53 -5.65 -27.10
CA PRO A 100 17.86 -6.21 -27.28
C PRO A 100 18.54 -5.56 -28.49
N ARG A 101 19.72 -4.98 -28.28
CA ARG A 101 20.51 -4.34 -29.34
C ARG A 101 20.96 -5.40 -30.35
N VAL A 102 20.65 -5.18 -31.61
CA VAL A 102 21.01 -6.07 -32.72
C VAL A 102 22.36 -5.65 -33.26
N VAL A 103 23.28 -6.61 -33.42
CA VAL A 103 24.58 -6.36 -34.04
C VAL A 103 24.75 -7.30 -35.22
N ILE A 104 25.09 -6.73 -36.36
CA ILE A 104 25.22 -7.41 -37.64
C ILE A 104 26.68 -7.27 -38.09
N PRO A 105 27.49 -8.35 -38.03
CA PRO A 105 28.82 -8.32 -38.62
C PRO A 105 28.74 -8.40 -40.15
N LEU A 106 29.48 -7.53 -40.82
CA LEU A 106 29.67 -7.51 -42.27
C LEU A 106 31.16 -7.68 -42.56
N PHE A 107 31.54 -8.80 -43.17
CA PHE A 107 32.92 -9.11 -43.53
C PHE A 107 33.18 -8.68 -44.97
N TYR A 108 33.96 -7.60 -45.13
CA TYR A 108 34.27 -6.97 -46.42
C TYR A 108 35.74 -7.20 -46.79
N HIS A 109 35.97 -8.10 -47.75
CA HIS A 109 37.30 -8.56 -48.18
C HIS A 109 38.18 -9.10 -47.04
N VAL A 110 37.56 -9.65 -45.99
CA VAL A 110 38.26 -10.29 -44.86
C VAL A 110 37.54 -11.60 -44.54
N ASP A 111 38.30 -12.66 -44.27
CA ASP A 111 37.72 -13.94 -43.89
C ASP A 111 37.21 -13.87 -42.43
N PRO A 112 35.96 -14.28 -42.14
CA PRO A 112 35.44 -14.29 -40.77
C PRO A 112 36.32 -15.07 -39.78
N SER A 113 37.02 -16.11 -40.24
CA SER A 113 37.92 -16.91 -39.43
C SER A 113 39.22 -16.18 -39.06
N ASP A 114 39.68 -15.24 -39.89
CA ASP A 114 40.84 -14.39 -39.59
C ASP A 114 40.52 -13.37 -38.50
N VAL A 115 39.30 -12.80 -38.53
CA VAL A 115 38.79 -11.93 -37.46
C VAL A 115 38.59 -12.71 -36.17
N ARG A 116 38.02 -13.92 -36.23
CA ARG A 116 37.73 -14.75 -35.06
C ARG A 116 38.99 -15.30 -34.39
N LYS A 117 39.94 -15.81 -35.18
CA LYS A 117 41.19 -16.41 -34.69
C LYS A 117 42.32 -15.39 -34.56
N LEU A 118 42.09 -14.13 -34.94
CA LEU A 118 43.06 -13.04 -34.95
C LEU A 118 44.33 -13.45 -35.71
N LYS A 119 44.16 -13.98 -36.92
CA LYS A 119 45.23 -14.46 -37.80
C LYS A 119 45.50 -13.49 -38.95
N GLY A 120 46.58 -13.74 -39.69
CA GLY A 120 46.95 -12.96 -40.86
C GLY A 120 47.21 -11.48 -40.53
N ASP A 121 46.89 -10.61 -41.48
CA ASP A 121 47.15 -9.18 -41.37
C ASP A 121 46.20 -8.47 -40.40
N PHE A 122 45.01 -9.04 -40.15
CA PHE A 122 44.09 -8.56 -39.12
C PHE A 122 44.69 -8.70 -37.71
N GLY A 123 45.26 -9.88 -37.41
CA GLY A 123 45.95 -10.14 -36.14
C GLY A 123 47.21 -9.30 -35.94
N LYS A 124 47.97 -9.04 -37.02
CA LYS A 124 49.11 -8.10 -36.98
C LYS A 124 48.64 -6.67 -36.72
N GLY A 125 47.54 -6.25 -37.36
CA GLY A 125 46.96 -4.92 -37.18
C GLY A 125 46.54 -4.64 -35.74
N LEU A 126 45.94 -5.62 -35.06
CA LEU A 126 45.59 -5.52 -33.64
C LEU A 126 46.82 -5.27 -32.75
N LYS A 127 47.95 -5.95 -33.04
CA LYS A 127 49.22 -5.71 -32.33
C LYS A 127 49.76 -4.31 -32.58
N VAL A 128 49.70 -3.83 -33.83
CA VAL A 128 50.13 -2.46 -34.17
C VAL A 128 49.29 -1.40 -33.45
N SER A 129 47.98 -1.59 -33.33
CA SER A 129 47.12 -0.68 -32.55
C SER A 129 47.39 -0.72 -31.07
N ALA A 130 47.72 -1.90 -30.54
CA ALA A 130 48.20 -2.02 -29.18
C ALA A 130 49.49 -1.19 -29.02
N ASP A 131 50.53 -1.50 -29.77
CA ASP A 131 51.85 -0.85 -29.64
C ASP A 131 51.78 0.68 -29.78
N LYS A 132 50.92 1.21 -30.67
CA LYS A 132 50.70 2.65 -30.87
C LYS A 132 50.08 3.38 -29.67
N ILE A 133 49.23 2.71 -28.89
CA ILE A 133 48.65 3.30 -27.66
C ILE A 133 49.60 3.13 -26.48
N PHE A 134 50.37 2.04 -26.48
CA PHE A 134 51.14 1.58 -25.32
C PHE A 134 52.56 2.13 -25.25
N SER A 135 52.94 3.05 -26.14
CA SER A 135 54.14 3.88 -25.95
C SER A 135 54.01 4.89 -24.78
N GLN A 136 52.85 4.97 -24.10
CA GLN A 136 52.54 5.98 -23.08
C GLN A 136 51.83 5.50 -21.79
N SER A 137 51.64 4.20 -21.50
CA SER A 137 51.00 3.75 -20.24
C SER A 137 51.43 2.35 -19.75
N GLY A 138 51.36 2.11 -18.43
CA GLY A 138 51.92 0.93 -17.74
C GLY A 138 51.18 -0.41 -17.96
N ALA A 139 51.93 -1.51 -17.77
CA ALA A 139 51.62 -2.89 -18.19
C ALA A 139 50.28 -3.48 -17.71
N GLU A 140 49.74 -3.07 -16.55
CA GLU A 140 48.46 -3.61 -16.05
C GLU A 140 47.23 -3.11 -16.84
N ARG A 141 47.27 -1.89 -17.40
CA ARG A 141 46.16 -1.36 -18.24
C ARG A 141 46.14 -2.00 -19.63
N GLU A 142 47.27 -2.52 -20.08
CA GLU A 142 47.45 -3.18 -21.38
C GLU A 142 46.65 -4.48 -21.47
N GLU A 143 46.80 -5.35 -20.46
CA GLU A 143 46.12 -6.66 -20.44
C GLU A 143 44.59 -6.51 -20.33
N VAL A 144 44.12 -5.51 -19.59
CA VAL A 144 42.68 -5.22 -19.43
C VAL A 144 42.07 -4.66 -20.72
N LEU A 145 42.76 -3.80 -21.46
CA LEU A 145 42.24 -3.27 -22.73
C LEU A 145 42.28 -4.32 -23.85
N MET A 146 43.37 -5.08 -23.93
CA MET A 146 43.53 -6.16 -24.91
C MET A 146 42.52 -7.29 -24.69
N SER A 147 42.23 -7.65 -23.43
CA SER A 147 41.20 -8.63 -23.12
C SER A 147 39.80 -8.15 -23.52
N LYS A 148 39.48 -6.86 -23.34
CA LYS A 148 38.21 -6.26 -23.80
C LYS A 148 38.06 -6.34 -25.32
N TRP A 149 39.06 -5.96 -26.10
CA TRP A 149 38.99 -6.02 -27.57
C TRP A 149 38.91 -7.46 -28.09
N ARG A 150 39.74 -8.37 -27.55
CA ARG A 150 39.70 -9.79 -27.92
C ARG A 150 38.32 -10.39 -27.63
N ARG A 151 37.74 -10.06 -26.48
CA ARG A 151 36.40 -10.51 -26.09
C ARG A 151 35.34 -9.98 -27.05
N ALA A 152 35.34 -8.67 -27.35
CA ALA A 152 34.37 -8.08 -28.27
C ALA A 152 34.46 -8.69 -29.69
N LEU A 153 35.68 -8.89 -30.21
CA LEU A 153 35.91 -9.52 -31.51
C LEU A 153 35.50 -11.00 -31.53
N ALA A 154 35.78 -11.76 -30.47
CA ALA A 154 35.33 -13.14 -30.35
C ALA A 154 33.80 -13.25 -30.26
N GLU A 155 33.16 -12.36 -29.51
CA GLU A 155 31.71 -12.32 -29.35
C GLU A 155 30.98 -11.95 -30.66
N VAL A 156 31.45 -10.91 -31.36
CA VAL A 156 30.80 -10.46 -32.60
C VAL A 156 31.00 -11.45 -33.74
N THR A 157 32.14 -12.15 -33.81
CA THR A 157 32.40 -13.18 -34.85
C THR A 157 31.68 -14.50 -34.61
N ASN A 158 31.13 -14.72 -33.40
CA ASN A 158 30.21 -15.83 -33.14
C ASN A 158 28.78 -15.53 -33.63
N LEU A 159 28.50 -14.32 -34.13
CA LEU A 159 27.21 -13.97 -34.71
C LEU A 159 27.16 -14.33 -36.19
N VAL A 160 25.97 -14.67 -36.66
CA VAL A 160 25.72 -14.87 -38.09
C VAL A 160 25.82 -13.51 -38.77
N GLY A 161 26.82 -13.38 -39.65
CA GLY A 161 27.12 -12.17 -40.39
C GLY A 161 26.93 -12.33 -41.89
N TRP A 162 27.18 -11.22 -42.59
CA TRP A 162 27.20 -11.17 -44.04
C TRP A 162 28.66 -11.20 -44.51
N ASP A 163 28.98 -12.05 -45.48
CA ASP A 163 30.30 -12.07 -46.12
C ASP A 163 30.16 -11.55 -47.54
N ALA A 164 30.84 -10.44 -47.85
CA ALA A 164 30.75 -9.77 -49.13
C ALA A 164 31.17 -10.66 -50.30
N ASN A 165 32.07 -11.63 -50.07
CA ASN A 165 32.54 -12.55 -51.11
C ASN A 165 31.46 -13.54 -51.57
N ASN A 166 30.38 -13.72 -50.80
CA ASN A 166 29.27 -14.61 -51.14
C ASN A 166 28.22 -13.95 -52.06
N PHE A 167 28.42 -12.69 -52.46
CA PHE A 167 27.49 -11.93 -53.29
C PHE A 167 28.09 -11.64 -54.66
N ARG A 168 27.24 -11.54 -55.70
CA ARG A 168 27.68 -11.29 -57.08
C ARG A 168 28.25 -9.89 -57.28
N ASN A 169 27.71 -8.91 -56.56
CA ASN A 169 28.15 -7.52 -56.56
C ASN A 169 27.74 -6.85 -55.23
N GLU A 170 28.31 -5.67 -54.94
CA GLU A 170 28.03 -4.91 -53.73
C GLU A 170 26.59 -4.39 -53.64
N GLY A 171 25.96 -4.10 -54.79
CA GLY A 171 24.57 -3.64 -54.85
C GLY A 171 23.58 -4.68 -54.31
N ASP A 172 23.74 -5.94 -54.73
CA ASP A 172 22.91 -7.07 -54.28
C ASP A 172 23.05 -7.31 -52.77
N LEU A 173 24.29 -7.18 -52.25
CA LEU A 173 24.58 -7.28 -50.82
C LEU A 173 23.89 -6.16 -50.05
N VAL A 174 24.05 -4.91 -50.48
CA VAL A 174 23.46 -3.74 -49.82
C VAL A 174 21.93 -3.83 -49.84
N GLN A 175 21.32 -4.22 -50.95
CA GLN A 175 19.86 -4.36 -51.04
C GLN A 175 19.34 -5.40 -50.04
N LYS A 176 19.93 -6.61 -50.03
CA LYS A 176 19.50 -7.67 -49.11
C LYS A 176 19.74 -7.32 -47.64
N LEU A 177 20.84 -6.60 -47.36
CA LEU A 177 21.13 -6.10 -46.02
C LEU A 177 20.10 -5.05 -45.58
N VAL A 178 19.68 -4.14 -46.47
CA VAL A 178 18.61 -3.16 -46.18
C VAL A 178 17.27 -3.86 -45.97
N GLU A 179 16.91 -4.86 -46.77
CA GLU A 179 15.69 -5.67 -46.56
C GLU A 179 15.71 -6.38 -45.20
N ASP A 180 16.82 -7.03 -44.84
CA ASP A 180 17.01 -7.66 -43.52
C ASP A 180 16.90 -6.65 -42.37
N ILE A 181 17.49 -5.46 -42.52
CA ILE A 181 17.38 -4.38 -41.53
C ILE A 181 15.96 -3.86 -41.43
N LEU A 182 15.24 -3.65 -42.54
CA LEU A 182 13.84 -3.24 -42.52
C LEU A 182 12.97 -4.25 -41.78
N THR A 183 13.16 -5.55 -41.97
CA THR A 183 12.41 -6.57 -41.19
C THR A 183 12.76 -6.55 -39.70
N LYS A 184 13.99 -6.15 -39.34
CA LYS A 184 14.44 -6.00 -37.95
C LYS A 184 14.05 -4.65 -37.32
N LEU A 185 13.72 -3.65 -38.13
CA LEU A 185 13.19 -2.35 -37.70
C LEU A 185 11.66 -2.32 -37.66
N ASP A 186 11.00 -3.01 -38.59
CA ASP A 186 9.54 -3.24 -38.69
C ASP A 186 9.04 -4.24 -37.62
N MET A 187 9.66 -4.21 -36.44
CA MET A 187 9.17 -4.94 -35.29
C MET A 187 7.88 -4.26 -34.85
N SER A 188 6.78 -5.01 -34.95
CA SER A 188 5.41 -4.69 -34.54
C SER A 188 5.28 -4.38 -33.03
N VAL A 189 6.02 -3.39 -32.54
CA VAL A 189 6.00 -2.91 -31.17
C VAL A 189 4.84 -1.94 -31.05
N LEU A 190 3.92 -2.23 -30.14
CA LEU A 190 2.79 -1.37 -29.87
C LEU A 190 3.26 -0.13 -29.08
N SER A 191 2.82 1.06 -29.47
CA SER A 191 3.02 2.25 -28.63
C SER A 191 2.26 2.06 -27.30
N ILE A 192 2.97 2.15 -26.18
CA ILE A 192 2.46 1.84 -24.85
C ILE A 192 1.85 3.10 -24.20
N THR A 193 2.70 4.08 -23.91
CA THR A 193 2.39 5.40 -23.35
C THR A 193 3.64 6.28 -23.48
N GLU A 194 3.45 7.61 -23.50
CA GLU A 194 4.55 8.59 -23.54
C GLU A 194 5.51 8.42 -22.34
N PHE A 195 4.99 8.05 -21.17
CA PHE A 195 5.76 7.93 -19.93
C PHE A 195 5.52 6.59 -19.20
N PRO A 196 6.30 5.54 -19.50
CA PRO A 196 6.11 4.20 -18.94
C PRO A 196 6.70 4.09 -17.52
N VAL A 197 5.98 4.58 -16.50
CA VAL A 197 6.39 4.54 -15.08
C VAL A 197 5.87 3.27 -14.39
N GLY A 198 6.72 2.57 -13.64
CA GLY A 198 6.32 1.44 -12.79
C GLY A 198 5.82 0.17 -13.52
N LEU A 199 6.00 0.08 -14.85
CA LEU A 199 5.48 -1.06 -15.63
C LEU A 199 6.35 -2.32 -15.50
N GLU A 200 7.68 -2.18 -15.47
CA GLU A 200 8.61 -3.30 -15.54
C GLU A 200 8.45 -4.34 -14.42
N PRO A 201 8.30 -3.97 -13.13
CA PRO A 201 8.07 -4.95 -12.07
C PRO A 201 6.79 -5.77 -12.28
N ARG A 202 5.73 -5.12 -12.80
CA ARG A 202 4.44 -5.75 -13.09
C ARG A 202 4.56 -6.71 -14.28
N VAL A 203 5.24 -6.30 -15.34
CA VAL A 203 5.53 -7.13 -16.52
C VAL A 203 6.37 -8.35 -16.13
N GLN A 204 7.44 -8.18 -15.35
CA GLN A 204 8.29 -9.28 -14.91
C GLN A 204 7.51 -10.31 -14.09
N SER A 205 6.63 -9.84 -13.19
CA SER A 205 5.79 -10.71 -12.37
C SER A 205 4.88 -11.61 -13.21
N ILE A 206 4.22 -11.04 -14.22
CA ILE A 206 3.34 -11.80 -15.12
C ILE A 206 4.15 -12.70 -16.06
N THR A 207 5.28 -12.21 -16.57
CA THR A 207 6.14 -12.97 -17.47
C THR A 207 6.73 -14.20 -16.77
N LYS A 208 7.07 -14.10 -15.48
CA LYS A 208 7.50 -15.25 -14.68
C LYS A 208 6.43 -16.35 -14.64
N ILE A 209 5.18 -15.97 -14.39
CA ILE A 209 4.03 -16.91 -14.39
C ILE A 209 3.88 -17.58 -15.76
N LEU A 210 4.05 -16.83 -16.85
CA LEU A 210 3.98 -17.37 -18.21
C LEU A 210 5.07 -18.43 -18.48
N TYR A 211 6.30 -18.21 -18.03
CA TYR A 211 7.38 -19.18 -18.21
C TYR A 211 7.22 -20.45 -17.37
N ASP A 212 6.70 -20.31 -16.15
CA ASP A 212 6.43 -21.44 -15.24
C ASP A 212 5.36 -22.39 -15.83
N GLU A 213 4.49 -21.90 -16.74
CA GLU A 213 3.40 -22.64 -17.37
C GLU A 213 3.64 -23.06 -18.83
N SER A 214 4.88 -22.97 -19.32
CA SER A 214 5.26 -23.20 -20.73
C SER A 214 4.80 -24.53 -21.37
N ARG A 215 4.33 -25.50 -20.59
CA ARG A 215 3.82 -26.81 -21.05
C ARG A 215 2.33 -26.85 -21.41
N LYS A 216 1.55 -25.78 -21.19
CA LYS A 216 0.11 -25.71 -21.51
C LYS A 216 -0.26 -24.36 -22.14
N ALA A 217 -1.44 -24.26 -22.75
CA ALA A 217 -2.00 -22.98 -23.13
C ALA A 217 -2.41 -22.20 -21.87
N CYS A 218 -1.89 -20.98 -21.70
CA CYS A 218 -2.14 -20.13 -20.55
C CYS A 218 -3.14 -19.02 -20.89
N MET A 219 -4.07 -18.75 -19.97
CA MET A 219 -5.02 -17.65 -20.07
C MET A 219 -4.87 -16.74 -18.85
N ILE A 220 -4.59 -15.47 -19.10
CA ILE A 220 -4.38 -14.43 -18.08
C ILE A 220 -5.45 -13.36 -18.24
N GLY A 221 -6.17 -13.05 -17.17
CA GLY A 221 -7.11 -11.96 -17.11
C GLY A 221 -6.57 -10.79 -16.30
N LEU A 222 -6.35 -9.63 -16.92
CA LEU A 222 -6.02 -8.38 -16.23
C LEU A 222 -7.33 -7.70 -15.80
N TRP A 223 -7.57 -7.64 -14.50
CA TRP A 223 -8.83 -7.16 -13.92
C TRP A 223 -8.63 -5.94 -13.02
N GLY A 224 -9.49 -4.94 -13.16
CA GLY A 224 -9.46 -3.75 -12.30
C GLY A 224 -10.35 -2.62 -12.80
N MET A 225 -10.45 -1.56 -12.00
CA MET A 225 -11.24 -0.36 -12.27
C MET A 225 -10.83 0.35 -13.58
N GLY A 226 -11.73 1.15 -14.17
CA GLY A 226 -11.40 2.05 -15.28
C GLY A 226 -10.21 2.96 -14.95
N GLY A 227 -9.28 3.14 -15.91
CA GLY A 227 -8.11 4.00 -15.73
C GLY A 227 -6.92 3.39 -14.97
N SER A 228 -6.99 2.12 -14.56
CA SER A 228 -5.93 1.45 -13.80
C SER A 228 -4.70 1.01 -14.61
N GLY A 229 -4.63 1.30 -15.92
CA GLY A 229 -3.50 0.92 -16.77
C GLY A 229 -3.52 -0.53 -17.31
N LYS A 230 -4.68 -1.19 -17.37
CA LYS A 230 -4.80 -2.58 -17.90
C LYS A 230 -4.29 -2.70 -19.34
N THR A 231 -4.80 -1.88 -20.24
CA THR A 231 -4.41 -1.84 -21.66
C THR A 231 -2.92 -1.55 -21.79
N THR A 232 -2.40 -0.58 -21.03
CA THR A 232 -0.98 -0.22 -20.99
C THR A 232 -0.10 -1.41 -20.57
N LEU A 233 -0.49 -2.14 -19.52
CA LEU A 233 0.22 -3.34 -19.07
C LEU A 233 0.13 -4.47 -20.10
N ALA A 234 -1.02 -4.67 -20.74
CA ALA A 234 -1.20 -5.67 -21.79
C ALA A 234 -0.30 -5.40 -23.00
N LYS A 235 -0.19 -4.13 -23.43
CA LYS A 235 0.72 -3.70 -24.49
C LYS A 235 2.18 -3.94 -24.12
N ALA A 236 2.58 -3.63 -22.87
CA ALA A 236 3.93 -3.88 -22.39
C ALA A 236 4.29 -5.38 -22.37
N ILE A 237 3.37 -6.25 -21.92
CA ILE A 237 3.54 -7.70 -21.93
C ILE A 237 3.64 -8.21 -23.38
N TYR A 238 2.74 -7.77 -24.26
CA TYR A 238 2.77 -8.15 -25.68
C TYR A 238 4.12 -7.80 -26.30
N ASN A 239 4.61 -6.58 -26.11
CA ASN A 239 5.91 -6.14 -26.60
C ASN A 239 7.06 -6.99 -26.05
N ARG A 240 6.95 -7.50 -24.81
CA ARG A 240 7.97 -8.34 -24.17
C ARG A 240 8.05 -9.75 -24.77
N ILE A 241 6.92 -10.38 -25.11
CA ILE A 241 6.86 -11.82 -25.42
C ILE A 241 6.47 -12.16 -26.87
N HIS A 242 5.93 -11.22 -27.66
CA HIS A 242 5.40 -11.51 -29.01
C HIS A 242 6.41 -12.21 -29.94
N ARG A 243 7.71 -11.95 -29.75
CA ARG A 243 8.79 -12.53 -30.57
C ARG A 243 8.86 -14.06 -30.47
N GLU A 244 8.40 -14.64 -29.36
CA GLU A 244 8.42 -16.09 -29.13
C GLU A 244 7.35 -16.87 -29.91
N PHE A 245 6.50 -16.15 -30.64
CA PHE A 245 5.34 -16.67 -31.36
C PHE A 245 5.47 -16.55 -32.88
N GLN A 246 6.66 -16.22 -33.40
CA GLN A 246 7.00 -16.27 -34.84
C GLN A 246 5.99 -15.54 -35.75
N GLY A 247 5.50 -14.38 -35.30
CA GLY A 247 4.54 -13.57 -36.05
C GLY A 247 3.07 -14.03 -36.00
N LYS A 248 2.76 -15.11 -35.25
CA LYS A 248 1.39 -15.56 -34.96
C LYS A 248 0.83 -14.85 -33.72
N THR A 249 0.75 -13.54 -33.82
CA THR A 249 0.32 -12.68 -32.73
C THR A 249 -0.78 -11.73 -33.18
N SER A 250 -1.74 -11.45 -32.31
CA SER A 250 -2.80 -10.47 -32.57
C SER A 250 -3.12 -9.69 -31.30
N PHE A 251 -3.29 -8.38 -31.44
CA PHE A 251 -3.76 -7.49 -30.40
C PHE A 251 -5.04 -6.82 -30.88
N ILE A 252 -6.16 -7.18 -30.25
CA ILE A 252 -7.46 -6.60 -30.56
C ILE A 252 -7.76 -5.50 -29.54
N GLU A 253 -7.58 -4.24 -29.97
CA GLU A 253 -7.80 -3.05 -29.14
C GLU A 253 -9.30 -2.70 -29.01
N SER A 254 -9.69 -2.15 -27.86
CA SER A 254 -10.99 -1.49 -27.64
C SER A 254 -12.22 -2.28 -28.09
N ILE A 255 -12.33 -3.56 -27.72
CA ILE A 255 -13.42 -4.46 -28.15
C ILE A 255 -14.80 -3.87 -27.86
N ARG A 256 -14.99 -3.28 -26.67
CA ARG A 256 -16.21 -2.58 -26.26
C ARG A 256 -16.62 -1.52 -27.28
N GLU A 257 -15.72 -0.60 -27.62
CA GLU A 257 -16.03 0.55 -28.49
C GLU A 257 -16.39 0.11 -29.92
N VAL A 258 -15.67 -0.88 -30.45
CA VAL A 258 -15.94 -1.44 -31.78
C VAL A 258 -17.30 -2.16 -31.82
N CYS A 259 -17.65 -2.87 -30.75
CA CYS A 259 -18.92 -3.60 -30.67
C CYS A 259 -20.12 -2.68 -30.39
N ASP A 260 -19.95 -1.64 -29.59
CA ASP A 260 -21.03 -0.71 -29.22
C ASP A 260 -21.43 0.18 -30.41
N TYR A 261 -20.48 0.52 -31.30
CA TYR A 261 -20.75 1.36 -32.47
C TYR A 261 -21.51 0.61 -33.60
N ASN A 262 -21.31 -0.70 -33.74
CA ASN A 262 -21.92 -1.47 -34.83
C ASN A 262 -22.10 -2.95 -34.48
N ARG A 263 -23.27 -3.54 -34.76
CA ARG A 263 -23.51 -5.00 -34.64
C ARG A 263 -22.58 -5.85 -35.51
N LYS A 264 -22.04 -5.30 -36.59
CA LYS A 264 -20.99 -5.95 -37.41
C LYS A 264 -19.58 -5.81 -36.83
N GLY A 265 -19.41 -5.10 -35.71
CA GLY A 265 -18.14 -4.91 -35.03
C GLY A 265 -17.48 -6.25 -34.69
N ILE A 266 -18.22 -7.20 -34.12
CA ILE A 266 -17.69 -8.55 -33.82
C ILE A 266 -17.17 -9.25 -35.09
N ILE A 267 -17.88 -9.14 -36.22
CA ILE A 267 -17.45 -9.74 -37.49
C ILE A 267 -16.12 -9.12 -37.93
N HIS A 268 -16.01 -7.80 -37.84
CA HIS A 268 -14.76 -7.09 -38.16
C HIS A 268 -13.59 -7.55 -37.27
N LEU A 269 -13.83 -7.72 -35.97
CA LEU A 269 -12.82 -8.22 -35.03
C LEU A 269 -12.40 -9.67 -35.34
N GLN A 270 -13.33 -10.53 -35.78
CA GLN A 270 -13.00 -11.89 -36.24
C GLN A 270 -12.15 -11.87 -37.53
N GLU A 271 -12.46 -10.99 -38.47
CA GLU A 271 -11.67 -10.81 -39.70
C GLU A 271 -10.26 -10.28 -39.38
N GLN A 272 -10.14 -9.33 -38.45
CA GLN A 272 -8.86 -8.81 -37.97
C GLN A 272 -8.03 -9.92 -37.30
N LEU A 273 -8.62 -10.67 -36.37
CA LEU A 273 -7.92 -11.76 -35.67
C LEU A 273 -7.35 -12.81 -36.64
N LEU A 274 -8.14 -13.22 -37.64
CA LEU A 274 -7.67 -14.16 -38.66
C LEU A 274 -6.59 -13.54 -39.55
N SER A 275 -6.74 -12.27 -39.94
CA SER A 275 -5.75 -11.54 -40.75
C SER A 275 -4.41 -11.42 -40.01
N ASP A 276 -4.44 -11.09 -38.72
CA ASP A 276 -3.23 -10.93 -37.91
C ASP A 276 -2.44 -12.24 -37.77
N LEU A 277 -3.16 -13.34 -37.49
CA LEU A 277 -2.57 -14.64 -37.19
C LEU A 277 -2.21 -15.48 -38.42
N LEU A 278 -3.00 -15.38 -39.50
CA LEU A 278 -2.85 -16.20 -40.71
C LEU A 278 -2.31 -15.42 -41.90
N LYS A 279 -2.24 -14.08 -41.82
CA LYS A 279 -1.88 -13.17 -42.91
C LYS A 279 -2.78 -13.32 -44.15
N THR A 280 -4.02 -13.76 -43.95
CA THR A 280 -5.03 -13.95 -45.00
C THR A 280 -6.22 -13.02 -44.81
N LYS A 281 -6.67 -12.36 -45.88
CA LYS A 281 -7.89 -11.55 -45.87
C LYS A 281 -9.13 -12.41 -46.15
N ASP A 282 -9.61 -13.09 -45.10
CA ASP A 282 -10.84 -13.87 -45.17
C ASP A 282 -12.07 -12.98 -44.94
N LYS A 283 -13.04 -12.99 -45.86
CA LYS A 283 -14.36 -12.38 -45.62
C LYS A 283 -15.21 -13.29 -44.72
N ILE A 284 -15.89 -12.69 -43.74
CA ILE A 284 -16.83 -13.34 -42.84
C ILE A 284 -18.21 -12.73 -43.02
N HIS A 285 -19.22 -13.58 -43.26
CA HIS A 285 -20.60 -13.15 -43.51
C HIS A 285 -21.51 -13.24 -42.29
N SER A 286 -21.10 -13.98 -41.24
CA SER A 286 -21.83 -14.08 -39.97
C SER A 286 -20.90 -14.49 -38.82
N ILE A 287 -21.29 -14.13 -37.59
CA ILE A 287 -20.50 -14.42 -36.37
C ILE A 287 -20.24 -15.93 -36.23
N ALA A 288 -21.25 -16.76 -36.48
CA ALA A 288 -21.14 -18.22 -36.39
C ALA A 288 -20.14 -18.81 -37.40
N VAL A 289 -20.11 -18.26 -38.63
CA VAL A 289 -19.12 -18.66 -39.64
C VAL A 289 -17.72 -18.23 -39.20
N GLY A 290 -17.58 -17.04 -38.62
CA GLY A 290 -16.32 -16.57 -38.06
C GLY A 290 -15.80 -17.46 -36.94
N ILE A 291 -16.65 -17.84 -35.98
CA ILE A 291 -16.31 -18.77 -34.89
C ILE A 291 -15.77 -20.08 -35.47
N ASN A 292 -16.51 -20.71 -36.38
CA ASN A 292 -16.11 -22.00 -36.96
C ASN A 292 -14.80 -21.91 -37.75
N LYS A 293 -14.56 -20.78 -38.45
CA LYS A 293 -13.27 -20.53 -39.13
C LYS A 293 -12.12 -20.39 -38.13
N ILE A 294 -12.28 -19.58 -37.09
CA ILE A 294 -11.30 -19.40 -36.01
C ILE A 294 -10.98 -20.75 -35.39
N GLU A 295 -12.00 -21.52 -35.02
CA GLU A 295 -11.83 -22.81 -34.38
C GLU A 295 -11.04 -23.78 -35.26
N LYS A 296 -11.48 -23.99 -36.51
CA LYS A 296 -10.82 -24.94 -37.42
C LYS A 296 -9.40 -24.55 -37.80
N ARG A 297 -9.13 -23.25 -37.97
CA ARG A 297 -7.83 -22.78 -38.48
C ARG A 297 -6.78 -22.60 -37.39
N LEU A 298 -7.19 -22.21 -36.19
CA LEU A 298 -6.29 -21.96 -35.06
C LEU A 298 -6.12 -23.17 -34.13
N GLN A 299 -6.89 -24.24 -34.35
CA GLN A 299 -6.80 -25.46 -33.55
C GLN A 299 -5.35 -25.99 -33.48
N GLY A 300 -4.84 -26.15 -32.26
CA GLY A 300 -3.50 -26.71 -32.03
C GLY A 300 -2.33 -25.80 -32.42
N GLN A 301 -2.58 -24.56 -32.85
CA GLN A 301 -1.52 -23.60 -33.15
C GLN A 301 -1.01 -22.90 -31.89
N LYS A 302 0.31 -22.66 -31.82
CA LYS A 302 0.91 -21.78 -30.80
C LYS A 302 0.69 -20.32 -31.19
N VAL A 303 -0.11 -19.60 -30.42
CA VAL A 303 -0.49 -18.19 -30.72
C VAL A 303 -0.40 -17.30 -29.47
N LEU A 304 -0.19 -16.00 -29.70
CA LEU A 304 -0.35 -14.95 -28.68
C LEU A 304 -1.53 -14.05 -29.08
N ILE A 305 -2.56 -14.01 -28.25
CA ILE A 305 -3.75 -13.20 -28.48
C ILE A 305 -3.97 -12.28 -27.29
N VAL A 306 -4.19 -10.99 -27.55
CA VAL A 306 -4.62 -10.02 -26.54
C VAL A 306 -6.00 -9.49 -26.90
N LEU A 307 -6.95 -9.63 -25.99
CA LEU A 307 -8.32 -9.13 -26.11
C LEU A 307 -8.51 -7.99 -25.11
N ASP A 308 -8.55 -6.75 -25.60
CA ASP A 308 -8.60 -5.55 -24.76
C ASP A 308 -10.02 -4.99 -24.59
N ASP A 309 -10.36 -4.58 -23.37
CA ASP A 309 -11.63 -3.98 -22.93
C ASP A 309 -12.85 -4.87 -23.22
N VAL A 310 -12.80 -6.11 -22.78
CA VAL A 310 -13.92 -7.07 -22.89
C VAL A 310 -15.01 -6.76 -21.86
N THR A 311 -16.27 -6.66 -22.33
CA THR A 311 -17.44 -6.32 -21.49
C THR A 311 -18.60 -7.31 -21.55
N LYS A 312 -18.58 -8.29 -22.46
CA LYS A 312 -19.63 -9.31 -22.59
C LYS A 312 -19.04 -10.69 -22.89
N SER A 313 -19.64 -11.74 -22.31
CA SER A 313 -19.26 -13.13 -22.57
C SER A 313 -19.40 -13.52 -24.06
N GLU A 314 -20.38 -12.93 -24.77
CA GLU A 314 -20.57 -13.16 -26.21
C GLU A 314 -19.36 -12.72 -27.05
N GLN A 315 -18.68 -11.64 -26.67
CA GLN A 315 -17.47 -11.15 -27.35
C GLN A 315 -16.34 -12.18 -27.23
N LEU A 316 -16.14 -12.73 -26.03
CA LEU A 316 -15.12 -13.77 -25.78
C LEU A 316 -15.41 -15.05 -26.58
N LYS A 317 -16.66 -15.51 -26.59
CA LYS A 317 -17.05 -16.69 -27.38
C LYS A 317 -16.83 -16.45 -28.87
N ALA A 318 -17.18 -15.27 -29.37
CA ALA A 318 -17.01 -14.93 -30.78
C ALA A 318 -15.55 -14.87 -31.24
N LEU A 319 -14.63 -14.49 -30.35
CA LEU A 319 -13.19 -14.34 -30.64
C LEU A 319 -12.34 -15.56 -30.23
N GLY A 320 -12.98 -16.70 -29.94
CA GLY A 320 -12.27 -17.93 -29.61
C GLY A 320 -11.58 -17.89 -28.24
N GLY A 321 -12.19 -17.22 -27.26
CA GLY A 321 -11.72 -17.08 -25.88
C GLY A 321 -11.72 -18.38 -25.06
N ASN A 322 -11.36 -19.52 -25.65
CA ASN A 322 -11.23 -20.81 -25.00
C ASN A 322 -9.78 -21.32 -25.16
N PRO A 323 -9.01 -21.47 -24.07
CA PRO A 323 -7.60 -21.83 -24.18
C PRO A 323 -7.40 -23.27 -24.67
N LYS A 324 -8.41 -24.14 -24.53
CA LYS A 324 -8.40 -25.50 -25.08
C LYS A 324 -8.39 -25.53 -26.60
N LEU A 325 -8.72 -24.41 -27.25
CA LEU A 325 -8.69 -24.31 -28.70
C LEU A 325 -7.26 -24.32 -29.23
N PHE A 326 -6.32 -23.73 -28.50
CA PHE A 326 -4.98 -23.45 -28.98
C PHE A 326 -3.96 -24.54 -28.61
N GLY A 327 -2.83 -24.56 -29.31
CA GLY A 327 -1.73 -25.49 -29.06
C GLY A 327 -0.98 -25.19 -27.77
N SER A 328 -0.17 -26.15 -27.32
CA SER A 328 0.70 -25.97 -26.15
C SER A 328 1.61 -24.75 -26.28
N GLY A 329 1.75 -23.99 -25.19
CA GLY A 329 2.55 -22.76 -25.15
C GLY A 329 1.86 -21.54 -25.75
N SER A 330 0.56 -21.60 -26.06
CA SER A 330 -0.24 -20.43 -26.44
C SER A 330 -0.54 -19.54 -25.23
N VAL A 331 -0.67 -18.24 -25.46
CA VAL A 331 -0.94 -17.26 -24.42
C VAL A 331 -2.11 -16.38 -24.85
N LEU A 332 -3.15 -16.34 -24.02
CA LEU A 332 -4.31 -15.48 -24.21
C LEU A 332 -4.40 -14.48 -23.04
N ILE A 333 -4.28 -13.19 -23.34
CA ILE A 333 -4.40 -12.11 -22.36
C ILE A 333 -5.74 -11.40 -22.58
N ILE A 334 -6.53 -11.27 -21.54
CA ILE A 334 -7.83 -10.59 -21.57
C ILE A 334 -7.77 -9.41 -20.61
N THR A 335 -8.12 -8.22 -21.05
CA THR A 335 -8.33 -7.09 -20.13
C THR A 335 -9.82 -6.85 -19.94
N THR A 336 -10.24 -6.66 -18.69
CA THR A 336 -11.65 -6.40 -18.39
C THR A 336 -11.82 -5.63 -17.07
N ARG A 337 -12.97 -4.99 -16.93
CA ARG A 337 -13.42 -4.38 -15.67
C ARG A 337 -14.31 -5.33 -14.86
N ASP A 338 -14.81 -6.40 -15.49
CA ASP A 338 -15.75 -7.35 -14.92
C ASP A 338 -15.09 -8.73 -14.74
N ARG A 339 -14.93 -9.14 -13.48
CA ARG A 339 -14.30 -10.39 -13.10
C ARG A 339 -15.10 -11.61 -13.53
N SER A 340 -16.43 -11.51 -13.61
CA SER A 340 -17.32 -12.64 -13.92
C SER A 340 -16.96 -13.33 -15.24
N HIS A 341 -16.47 -12.55 -16.21
CA HIS A 341 -16.03 -13.05 -17.52
C HIS A 341 -14.80 -13.95 -17.42
N LEU A 342 -13.91 -13.68 -16.49
CA LEU A 342 -12.68 -14.46 -16.27
C LEU A 342 -12.96 -15.74 -15.48
N ASP A 343 -13.82 -15.64 -14.45
CA ASP A 343 -14.19 -16.78 -13.61
C ASP A 343 -14.89 -17.87 -14.45
N SER A 344 -15.73 -17.48 -15.42
CA SER A 344 -16.39 -18.41 -16.36
C SER A 344 -15.41 -19.23 -17.23
N LEU A 345 -14.17 -18.77 -17.39
CA LEU A 345 -13.13 -19.38 -18.22
C LEU A 345 -12.03 -20.05 -17.39
N SER A 346 -12.12 -20.03 -16.06
CA SER A 346 -11.05 -20.48 -15.15
C SER A 346 -9.69 -19.82 -15.45
N ALA A 347 -9.70 -18.55 -15.88
CA ALA A 347 -8.51 -17.78 -16.19
C ALA A 347 -7.72 -17.43 -14.92
N ARG A 348 -6.40 -17.25 -15.04
CA ARG A 348 -5.60 -16.68 -13.95
C ARG A 348 -5.83 -15.18 -13.88
N VAL A 349 -6.46 -14.72 -12.81
CA VAL A 349 -6.81 -13.31 -12.63
C VAL A 349 -5.66 -12.55 -11.98
N PHE A 350 -5.15 -11.53 -12.67
CA PHE A 350 -4.21 -10.55 -12.13
C PHE A 350 -4.98 -9.26 -11.82
N THR A 351 -5.15 -8.99 -10.52
CA THR A 351 -5.80 -7.78 -10.04
C THR A 351 -4.85 -6.59 -10.18
N MET A 352 -5.31 -5.54 -10.84
CA MET A 352 -4.56 -4.28 -10.96
C MET A 352 -4.46 -3.59 -9.61
N ILE A 353 -3.23 -3.34 -9.19
CA ILE A 353 -2.90 -2.60 -7.97
C ILE A 353 -2.62 -1.15 -8.37
N GLU A 354 -3.11 -0.21 -7.56
CA GLU A 354 -2.83 1.22 -7.73
C GLU A 354 -1.32 1.51 -7.67
N MET A 355 -0.87 2.58 -8.32
CA MET A 355 0.53 3.00 -8.29
C MET A 355 0.93 3.46 -6.87
N ASP A 356 2.16 3.16 -6.47
CA ASP A 356 2.67 3.69 -5.20
C ASP A 356 2.88 5.21 -5.27
N LYS A 357 3.16 5.84 -4.13
CA LYS A 357 3.28 7.30 -4.03
C LYS A 357 4.42 7.86 -4.90
N ASN A 358 5.52 7.13 -5.04
CA ASN A 358 6.69 7.57 -5.81
C ASN A 358 6.44 7.40 -7.30
N GLU A 359 5.96 6.23 -7.72
CA GLU A 359 5.50 5.98 -9.10
C GLU A 359 4.46 7.02 -9.53
N SER A 360 3.50 7.32 -8.64
CA SER A 360 2.44 8.28 -8.91
C SER A 360 2.96 9.71 -9.06
N LEU A 361 3.91 10.10 -8.21
CA LEU A 361 4.53 11.43 -8.27
C LEU A 361 5.35 11.59 -9.55
N GLU A 362 6.12 10.56 -9.91
CA GLU A 362 6.89 10.56 -11.15
C GLU A 362 5.99 10.68 -12.38
N LEU A 363 4.96 9.84 -12.50
CA LEU A 363 4.03 9.90 -13.63
C LEU A 363 3.34 11.26 -13.72
N PHE A 364 2.84 11.77 -12.60
CA PHE A 364 2.24 13.10 -12.55
C PHE A 364 3.23 14.19 -12.98
N SER A 365 4.47 14.14 -12.50
CA SER A 365 5.50 15.12 -12.83
C SER A 365 5.86 15.12 -14.31
N TRP A 366 5.87 13.95 -14.97
CA TRP A 366 6.07 13.89 -16.41
C TRP A 366 4.97 14.63 -17.18
N HIS A 367 3.69 14.43 -16.83
CA HIS A 367 2.58 15.12 -17.50
C HIS A 367 2.48 16.61 -17.15
N ALA A 368 2.80 17.00 -15.91
CA ALA A 368 2.70 18.39 -15.45
C ALA A 368 3.90 19.27 -15.81
N PHE A 369 5.12 18.71 -15.74
CA PHE A 369 6.38 19.46 -15.85
C PHE A 369 7.31 18.97 -16.96
N ARG A 370 7.04 17.80 -17.57
CA ARG A 370 7.92 17.12 -18.54
C ARG A 370 9.28 16.72 -17.96
N GLN A 371 9.27 16.35 -16.67
CA GLN A 371 10.43 15.84 -15.92
C GLN A 371 9.94 14.85 -14.85
N SER A 372 10.82 13.96 -14.39
CA SER A 372 10.48 12.88 -13.44
C SER A 372 10.16 13.35 -12.02
N CYS A 373 10.43 14.61 -11.68
CA CYS A 373 10.20 15.17 -10.35
C CYS A 373 9.52 16.54 -10.44
N PRO A 374 8.80 17.00 -9.40
CA PRO A 374 8.19 18.31 -9.41
C PRO A 374 9.24 19.43 -9.32
N ARG A 375 8.92 20.62 -9.84
CA ARG A 375 9.71 21.83 -9.57
C ARG A 375 9.69 22.12 -8.06
N LYS A 376 10.78 22.70 -7.51
CA LYS A 376 10.95 22.91 -6.05
C LYS A 376 9.70 23.52 -5.38
N ASP A 377 9.16 24.59 -5.96
CA ASP A 377 8.01 25.32 -5.40
C ASP A 377 6.68 24.53 -5.48
N PHE A 378 6.60 23.53 -6.37
CA PHE A 378 5.40 22.73 -6.62
C PHE A 378 5.41 21.39 -5.87
N GLY A 379 6.43 21.09 -5.07
CA GLY A 379 6.57 19.80 -4.40
C GLY A 379 5.36 19.44 -3.52
N LYS A 380 4.93 20.36 -2.65
CA LYS A 380 3.77 20.15 -1.77
C LYS A 380 2.46 20.03 -2.54
N LEU A 381 2.24 20.89 -3.54
CA LEU A 381 1.03 20.86 -4.37
C LEU A 381 0.93 19.58 -5.20
N SER A 382 2.05 19.11 -5.76
CA SER A 382 2.12 17.86 -6.52
C SER A 382 1.75 16.66 -5.65
N ARG A 383 2.27 16.60 -4.41
CA ARG A 383 1.89 15.56 -3.44
C ARG A 383 0.39 15.62 -3.09
N ASN A 384 -0.21 16.81 -3.01
CA ASN A 384 -1.65 16.95 -2.80
C ASN A 384 -2.47 16.39 -3.98
N VAL A 385 -2.06 16.67 -5.23
CA VAL A 385 -2.71 16.10 -6.43
C VAL A 385 -2.57 14.58 -6.45
N VAL A 386 -1.36 14.06 -6.21
CA VAL A 386 -1.11 12.61 -6.14
C VAL A 386 -1.96 11.95 -5.04
N SER A 387 -2.09 12.59 -3.88
CA SER A 387 -2.93 12.11 -2.79
C SER A 387 -4.42 12.06 -3.17
N TYR A 388 -4.89 13.01 -3.98
CA TYR A 388 -6.25 13.00 -4.53
C TYR A 388 -6.45 11.87 -5.55
N CYS A 389 -5.48 11.63 -6.44
CA CYS A 389 -5.56 10.57 -7.44
C CYS A 389 -5.44 9.15 -6.88
N LYS A 390 -4.85 8.98 -5.67
CA LYS A 390 -4.65 7.70 -4.98
C LYS A 390 -4.01 6.60 -5.86
N GLY A 391 -3.09 7.00 -6.73
CA GLY A 391 -2.35 6.07 -7.58
C GLY A 391 -3.10 5.53 -8.79
N LEU A 392 -4.20 6.17 -9.20
CA LEU A 392 -4.87 5.87 -10.46
C LEU A 392 -4.11 6.53 -11.64
N PRO A 393 -3.45 5.77 -12.54
CA PRO A 393 -2.58 6.30 -13.60
C PRO A 393 -3.27 7.36 -14.47
N LEU A 394 -4.46 7.05 -14.96
CA LEU A 394 -5.22 7.94 -15.83
C LEU A 394 -5.57 9.28 -15.16
N ALA A 395 -5.91 9.26 -13.86
CA ALA A 395 -6.21 10.51 -13.15
C ALA A 395 -4.96 11.38 -12.99
N LEU A 396 -3.79 10.76 -12.78
CA LEU A 396 -2.50 11.46 -12.72
C LEU A 396 -2.15 12.11 -14.06
N GLU A 397 -2.36 11.40 -15.17
CA GLU A 397 -2.13 11.91 -16.53
C GLU A 397 -3.06 13.09 -16.87
N VAL A 398 -4.36 12.94 -16.64
CA VAL A 398 -5.37 13.98 -16.92
C VAL A 398 -5.11 15.23 -16.07
N LEU A 399 -4.90 15.07 -14.75
CA LEU A 399 -4.66 16.21 -13.88
C LEU A 399 -3.29 16.85 -14.10
N GLY A 400 -2.26 16.07 -14.42
CA GLY A 400 -0.95 16.59 -14.79
C GLY A 400 -1.04 17.47 -16.04
N SER A 401 -1.73 16.98 -17.06
CA SER A 401 -1.95 17.72 -18.31
C SER A 401 -2.83 18.96 -18.10
N TYR A 402 -3.87 18.86 -17.27
CA TYR A 402 -4.75 19.99 -16.94
C TYR A 402 -4.02 21.13 -16.20
N LEU A 403 -3.08 20.78 -15.33
CA LEU A 403 -2.31 21.72 -14.50
C LEU A 403 -1.01 22.21 -15.15
N SER A 404 -0.57 21.56 -16.23
CA SER A 404 0.63 21.91 -16.97
C SER A 404 0.60 23.38 -17.42
N LYS A 405 1.74 24.06 -17.28
CA LYS A 405 1.98 25.49 -17.61
C LYS A 405 1.17 26.51 -16.79
N ARG A 406 0.43 26.10 -15.76
CA ARG A 406 -0.29 27.02 -14.86
C ARG A 406 0.58 27.54 -13.73
N THR A 407 0.17 28.66 -13.17
CA THR A 407 0.77 29.29 -11.98
C THR A 407 0.43 28.53 -10.69
N GLU A 408 1.22 28.74 -9.64
CA GLU A 408 0.96 28.14 -8.32
C GLU A 408 -0.44 28.49 -7.77
N GLN A 409 -0.89 29.74 -7.97
CA GLN A 409 -2.19 30.19 -7.50
C GLN A 409 -3.34 29.49 -8.23
N GLU A 410 -3.20 29.27 -9.54
CA GLU A 410 -4.16 28.49 -10.32
C GLU A 410 -4.20 27.02 -9.90
N TRP A 411 -3.06 26.43 -9.50
CA TRP A 411 -3.01 25.09 -8.93
C TRP A 411 -3.78 25.01 -7.61
N ARG A 412 -3.59 25.97 -6.70
CA ARG A 412 -4.32 26.04 -5.43
C ARG A 412 -5.83 26.17 -5.66
N SER A 413 -6.23 27.02 -6.60
CA SER A 413 -7.63 27.18 -7.02
C SER A 413 -8.21 25.91 -7.65
N ALA A 414 -7.47 25.28 -8.56
CA ALA A 414 -7.88 24.03 -9.19
C ALA A 414 -8.03 22.88 -8.18
N LEU A 415 -7.08 22.71 -7.26
CA LEU A 415 -7.15 21.72 -6.19
C LEU A 415 -8.35 21.96 -5.28
N SER A 416 -8.58 23.21 -4.86
CA SER A 416 -9.75 23.60 -4.08
C SER A 416 -11.05 23.23 -4.82
N LYS A 417 -11.12 23.49 -6.12
CA LYS A 417 -12.27 23.10 -6.95
C LYS A 417 -12.45 21.57 -7.03
N LEU A 418 -11.37 20.81 -7.24
CA LEU A 418 -11.43 19.34 -7.38
C LEU A 418 -11.96 18.63 -6.13
N THR A 419 -11.75 19.21 -4.95
CA THR A 419 -12.33 18.66 -3.70
C THR A 419 -13.85 18.74 -3.64
N LYS A 420 -14.48 19.63 -4.43
CA LYS A 420 -15.94 19.80 -4.49
C LYS A 420 -16.54 19.26 -5.78
N ILE A 421 -15.87 19.51 -6.90
CA ILE A 421 -16.32 19.18 -8.25
C ILE A 421 -15.21 18.37 -8.93
N PRO A 422 -15.36 17.05 -9.05
CA PRO A 422 -14.33 16.23 -9.67
C PRO A 422 -14.14 16.58 -11.15
N ASN A 423 -12.97 16.25 -11.70
CA ASN A 423 -12.66 16.51 -13.11
C ASN A 423 -13.56 15.65 -14.02
N ASN A 424 -14.24 16.27 -14.99
CA ASN A 424 -15.19 15.59 -15.86
C ASN A 424 -14.56 14.46 -16.69
N GLU A 425 -13.35 14.62 -17.21
CA GLU A 425 -12.69 13.58 -18.02
C GLU A 425 -12.40 12.32 -17.20
N VAL A 426 -11.88 12.49 -15.98
CA VAL A 426 -11.68 11.38 -15.03
C VAL A 426 -13.03 10.74 -14.67
N LEU A 427 -14.05 11.56 -14.41
CA LEU A 427 -15.40 11.07 -14.09
C LEU A 427 -15.98 10.22 -15.20
N GLN A 428 -15.94 10.66 -16.46
CA GLN A 428 -16.53 9.93 -17.59
C GLN A 428 -15.93 8.52 -17.73
N ILE A 429 -14.62 8.38 -17.55
CA ILE A 429 -13.95 7.08 -17.72
C ILE A 429 -14.31 6.11 -16.58
N LEU A 430 -14.45 6.61 -15.35
CA LEU A 430 -14.93 5.82 -14.22
C LEU A 430 -16.41 5.46 -14.37
N ARG A 431 -17.22 6.39 -14.91
CA ARG A 431 -18.68 6.28 -15.06
C ARG A 431 -19.09 5.14 -15.99
N ILE A 432 -18.27 4.80 -16.99
CA ILE A 432 -18.51 3.67 -17.90
C ILE A 432 -18.91 2.38 -17.15
N SER A 433 -18.25 2.08 -16.02
CA SER A 433 -18.55 0.87 -15.23
C SER A 433 -19.89 0.96 -14.51
N TYR A 434 -20.30 2.15 -14.08
CA TYR A 434 -21.58 2.41 -13.41
C TYR A 434 -22.74 2.45 -14.41
N ASP A 435 -22.57 3.11 -15.55
CA ASP A 435 -23.59 3.19 -16.59
C ASP A 435 -23.90 1.81 -17.18
N GLY A 436 -22.89 0.92 -17.21
CA GLY A 436 -23.00 -0.47 -17.64
C GLY A 436 -23.54 -1.45 -16.59
N LEU A 437 -24.11 -0.98 -15.47
CA LEU A 437 -24.93 -1.78 -14.54
C LEU A 437 -26.33 -2.01 -15.14
N GLU A 438 -26.88 -3.22 -14.97
CA GLU A 438 -28.03 -3.68 -15.74
C GLU A 438 -29.35 -3.06 -15.27
N ASP A 439 -29.51 -2.90 -13.95
CA ASP A 439 -30.74 -2.38 -13.35
C ASP A 439 -30.51 -1.20 -12.40
N TYR A 440 -31.61 -0.61 -11.94
CA TYR A 440 -31.57 0.54 -11.03
C TYR A 440 -31.19 0.15 -9.60
N THR A 441 -31.41 -1.11 -9.19
CA THR A 441 -31.12 -1.58 -7.84
C THR A 441 -29.62 -1.62 -7.59
N GLU A 442 -28.83 -2.13 -8.54
CA GLU A 442 -27.37 -2.11 -8.50
C GLU A 442 -26.81 -0.69 -8.43
N LYS A 443 -27.42 0.22 -9.21
CA LYS A 443 -27.08 1.64 -9.22
C LYS A 443 -27.36 2.29 -7.87
N ASP A 444 -28.54 2.05 -7.29
CA ASP A 444 -28.90 2.58 -5.98
C ASP A 444 -28.04 2.00 -4.85
N ILE A 445 -27.69 0.72 -4.90
CA ILE A 445 -26.74 0.10 -3.95
C ILE A 445 -25.39 0.82 -4.03
N PHE A 446 -24.87 1.04 -5.24
CA PHE A 446 -23.60 1.74 -5.42
C PHE A 446 -23.64 3.14 -4.81
N LEU A 447 -24.70 3.92 -5.10
CA LEU A 447 -24.87 5.27 -4.58
C LEU A 447 -25.02 5.29 -3.05
N ASP A 448 -25.79 4.36 -2.47
CA ASP A 448 -25.96 4.23 -1.02
C ASP A 448 -24.64 3.90 -0.33
N ILE A 449 -23.85 2.97 -0.90
CA ILE A 449 -22.53 2.63 -0.35
C ILE A 449 -21.60 3.85 -0.39
N CYS A 450 -21.50 4.50 -1.55
CA CYS A 450 -20.71 5.70 -1.80
C CYS A 450 -21.01 6.83 -0.80
N CYS A 451 -22.30 7.10 -0.55
CA CYS A 451 -22.71 8.20 0.30
C CYS A 451 -22.62 7.85 1.79
N PHE A 452 -22.98 6.62 2.19
CA PHE A 452 -23.32 6.31 3.58
C PHE A 452 -22.56 5.14 4.20
N PHE A 453 -22.12 4.15 3.42
CA PHE A 453 -21.68 2.85 3.95
C PHE A 453 -20.20 2.49 3.72
N ILE A 454 -19.38 3.38 3.17
CA ILE A 454 -17.91 3.19 3.14
C ILE A 454 -17.40 2.94 4.58
N GLY A 455 -16.61 1.87 4.75
CA GLY A 455 -16.04 1.44 6.04
C GLY A 455 -17.02 0.70 6.97
N LYS A 456 -18.28 0.49 6.57
CA LYS A 456 -19.26 -0.30 7.34
C LYS A 456 -19.16 -1.79 6.97
N ASN A 457 -19.62 -2.65 7.88
CA ASN A 457 -19.59 -4.11 7.70
C ASN A 457 -20.56 -4.52 6.57
N ARG A 458 -20.08 -5.35 5.64
CA ARG A 458 -20.84 -5.81 4.47
C ARG A 458 -22.16 -6.48 4.85
N VAL A 459 -22.17 -7.37 5.84
CA VAL A 459 -23.36 -8.15 6.20
C VAL A 459 -24.47 -7.24 6.70
N ASP A 460 -24.15 -6.31 7.61
CA ASP A 460 -25.14 -5.39 8.17
C ASP A 460 -25.72 -4.47 7.08
N VAL A 461 -24.87 -3.98 6.18
CA VAL A 461 -25.31 -3.10 5.09
C VAL A 461 -26.14 -3.85 4.05
N THR A 462 -25.77 -5.09 3.73
CA THR A 462 -26.55 -5.95 2.82
C THR A 462 -27.95 -6.15 3.37
N GLU A 463 -28.09 -6.39 4.68
CA GLU A 463 -29.39 -6.52 5.34
C GLU A 463 -30.23 -5.23 5.27
N ILE A 464 -29.59 -4.06 5.49
CA ILE A 464 -30.25 -2.76 5.36
C ILE A 464 -30.81 -2.58 3.94
N LEU A 465 -29.98 -2.81 2.93
CA LEU A 465 -30.32 -2.57 1.52
C LEU A 465 -31.33 -3.61 0.99
N ASN A 466 -31.27 -4.86 1.47
CA ASN A 466 -32.34 -5.85 1.25
C ASN A 466 -33.66 -5.40 1.87
N GLY A 467 -33.60 -4.83 3.08
CA GLY A 467 -34.75 -4.18 3.72
C GLY A 467 -35.35 -3.04 2.88
N CYS A 468 -34.52 -2.35 2.09
CA CYS A 468 -34.95 -1.33 1.13
C CYS A 468 -35.52 -1.93 -0.18
N GLY A 469 -35.47 -3.25 -0.38
CA GLY A 469 -35.94 -3.92 -1.60
C GLY A 469 -34.93 -3.88 -2.76
N LEU A 470 -33.64 -3.68 -2.47
CA LEU A 470 -32.60 -3.51 -3.50
C LEU A 470 -31.88 -4.82 -3.89
N HIS A 471 -32.24 -5.97 -3.33
CA HIS A 471 -31.58 -7.26 -3.64
C HIS A 471 -30.05 -7.20 -3.52
N ALA A 472 -29.57 -6.68 -2.39
CA ALA A 472 -28.18 -6.37 -2.16
C ALA A 472 -27.24 -7.57 -2.15
N ASP A 473 -27.72 -8.79 -1.90
CA ASP A 473 -26.86 -10.00 -1.95
C ASP A 473 -26.21 -10.18 -3.32
N ILE A 474 -27.01 -10.08 -4.40
CA ILE A 474 -26.52 -10.16 -5.77
C ILE A 474 -25.89 -8.84 -6.20
N GLY A 475 -26.54 -7.70 -5.93
CA GLY A 475 -26.04 -6.40 -6.37
C GLY A 475 -24.66 -6.06 -5.80
N VAL A 476 -24.38 -6.37 -4.53
CA VAL A 476 -23.04 -6.20 -3.95
C VAL A 476 -22.00 -7.11 -4.63
N SER A 477 -22.38 -8.34 -5.01
CA SER A 477 -21.48 -9.24 -5.75
C SER A 477 -21.10 -8.63 -7.10
N VAL A 478 -22.09 -8.14 -7.85
CA VAL A 478 -21.89 -7.51 -9.16
C VAL A 478 -20.99 -6.27 -9.04
N LEU A 479 -21.19 -5.43 -8.02
CA LEU A 479 -20.33 -4.26 -7.80
C LEU A 479 -18.88 -4.64 -7.46
N ILE A 480 -18.65 -5.74 -6.74
CA ILE A 480 -17.30 -6.27 -6.49
C ILE A 480 -16.70 -6.80 -7.79
N GLU A 481 -17.44 -7.60 -8.55
CA GLU A 481 -17.00 -8.19 -9.82
C GLU A 481 -16.61 -7.10 -10.84
N ARG A 482 -17.35 -5.99 -10.88
CA ARG A 482 -17.08 -4.82 -11.73
C ARG A 482 -15.98 -3.88 -11.22
N SER A 483 -15.27 -4.25 -10.14
CA SER A 483 -14.25 -3.41 -9.48
C SER A 483 -14.76 -2.03 -9.00
N LEU A 484 -16.06 -1.89 -8.73
CA LEU A 484 -16.64 -0.64 -8.22
C LEU A 484 -16.53 -0.52 -6.70
N ILE A 485 -16.49 -1.65 -5.99
CA ILE A 485 -16.26 -1.73 -4.55
C ILE A 485 -15.29 -2.87 -4.22
N LYS A 486 -14.61 -2.76 -3.09
CA LYS A 486 -13.76 -3.81 -2.51
C LYS A 486 -14.25 -4.13 -1.10
N VAL A 487 -13.94 -5.32 -0.61
CA VAL A 487 -14.21 -5.73 0.78
C VAL A 487 -12.88 -6.05 1.43
N ASP A 488 -12.59 -5.43 2.58
CA ASP A 488 -11.34 -5.69 3.29
C ASP A 488 -11.38 -7.01 4.07
N LYS A 489 -10.23 -7.37 4.67
CA LYS A 489 -10.09 -8.57 5.52
C LYS A 489 -11.02 -8.59 6.75
N ASN A 490 -11.57 -7.44 7.15
CA ASN A 490 -12.50 -7.32 8.27
C ASN A 490 -13.97 -7.31 7.80
N ASN A 491 -14.21 -7.68 6.54
CA ASN A 491 -15.52 -7.70 5.90
C ASN A 491 -16.20 -6.33 5.87
N LYS A 492 -15.44 -5.25 5.69
CA LYS A 492 -15.95 -3.88 5.53
C LYS A 492 -15.82 -3.39 4.10
N PHE A 493 -16.78 -2.58 3.67
CA PHE A 493 -16.72 -1.96 2.35
C PHE A 493 -15.59 -0.94 2.26
N GLN A 494 -14.84 -1.05 1.17
CA GLN A 494 -13.81 -0.11 0.74
C GLN A 494 -14.15 0.36 -0.69
N MET A 495 -13.88 1.62 -0.98
CA MET A 495 -14.12 2.21 -2.30
C MET A 495 -12.99 3.19 -2.60
N HIS A 496 -12.56 3.22 -3.86
CA HIS A 496 -11.57 4.21 -4.29
C HIS A 496 -12.16 5.63 -4.17
N ASP A 497 -11.36 6.60 -3.70
CA ASP A 497 -11.84 7.96 -3.45
C ASP A 497 -12.48 8.59 -4.69
N LEU A 498 -11.85 8.44 -5.87
CA LEU A 498 -12.42 8.93 -7.13
C LEU A 498 -13.74 8.26 -7.53
N LEU A 499 -13.99 6.99 -7.18
CA LEU A 499 -15.29 6.34 -7.42
C LEU A 499 -16.37 6.87 -6.46
N ARG A 500 -15.99 7.11 -5.20
CA ARG A 500 -16.88 7.74 -4.23
C ARG A 500 -17.26 9.14 -4.70
N ASP A 501 -16.28 9.92 -5.15
CA ASP A 501 -16.51 11.29 -5.57
C ASP A 501 -17.31 11.32 -6.89
N MET A 502 -17.14 10.31 -7.77
CA MET A 502 -18.01 10.08 -8.93
C MET A 502 -19.45 9.77 -8.52
N GLY A 503 -19.67 8.81 -7.60
CA GLY A 503 -21.02 8.48 -7.13
C GLY A 503 -21.73 9.68 -6.52
N ARG A 504 -21.01 10.50 -5.73
CA ARG A 504 -21.51 11.76 -5.17
C ARG A 504 -21.84 12.79 -6.25
N ALA A 505 -21.00 12.93 -7.26
CA ALA A 505 -21.26 13.82 -8.39
C ALA A 505 -22.51 13.39 -9.17
N ILE A 506 -22.75 12.09 -9.35
CA ILE A 506 -23.96 11.56 -9.99
C ILE A 506 -25.22 11.95 -9.20
N VAL A 507 -25.20 11.86 -7.87
CA VAL A 507 -26.36 12.27 -7.05
C VAL A 507 -26.68 13.76 -7.21
N SER A 508 -25.66 14.59 -7.40
CA SER A 508 -25.85 16.04 -7.58
C SER A 508 -26.12 16.46 -9.04
N GLU A 509 -26.05 15.55 -10.02
CA GLU A 509 -26.10 15.86 -11.46
C GLU A 509 -27.44 16.50 -11.88
N SER A 510 -28.55 16.05 -11.31
CA SER A 510 -29.89 16.56 -11.66
C SER A 510 -30.15 17.98 -11.16
N SER A 511 -29.50 18.42 -10.08
CA SER A 511 -29.77 19.71 -9.42
C SER A 511 -28.58 20.20 -8.60
N ALA A 512 -27.44 20.49 -9.25
CA ALA A 512 -26.16 20.77 -8.58
C ALA A 512 -26.19 21.95 -7.58
N LYS A 513 -27.14 22.87 -7.69
CA LYS A 513 -27.28 24.05 -6.80
C LYS A 513 -28.42 23.94 -5.77
N GLU A 514 -29.21 22.87 -5.84
CA GLU A 514 -30.41 22.68 -5.02
C GLU A 514 -30.25 21.36 -4.24
N PRO A 515 -29.50 21.37 -3.12
CA PRO A 515 -29.25 20.17 -2.34
C PRO A 515 -30.54 19.47 -1.89
N GLU A 516 -31.61 20.22 -1.65
CA GLU A 516 -32.91 19.69 -1.24
C GLU A 516 -33.56 18.74 -2.26
N LYS A 517 -33.10 18.75 -3.52
CA LYS A 517 -33.55 17.85 -4.58
C LYS A 517 -32.70 16.57 -4.69
N HIS A 518 -31.57 16.48 -3.99
CA HIS A 518 -30.67 15.32 -4.06
C HIS A 518 -31.28 14.10 -3.35
N SER A 519 -31.09 12.91 -3.93
CA SER A 519 -31.63 11.67 -3.33
C SER A 519 -30.85 11.20 -2.10
N ARG A 520 -29.55 11.48 -2.06
CA ARG A 520 -28.71 11.26 -0.88
C ARG A 520 -28.16 12.59 -0.40
N LEU A 521 -28.30 12.88 0.89
CA LEU A 521 -27.72 14.04 1.55
C LEU A 521 -26.61 13.58 2.49
N TRP A 522 -25.35 13.79 2.10
CA TRP A 522 -24.16 13.39 2.87
C TRP A 522 -23.25 14.58 3.24
N CYS A 523 -23.38 15.70 2.53
CA CYS A 523 -22.57 16.89 2.76
C CYS A 523 -23.09 17.64 4.00
N HIS A 524 -22.20 17.90 4.95
CA HIS A 524 -22.57 18.49 6.23
C HIS A 524 -23.24 19.87 6.08
N GLU A 525 -22.67 20.74 5.24
CA GLU A 525 -23.20 22.09 5.00
C GLU A 525 -24.58 22.05 4.34
N ASP A 526 -24.75 21.20 3.32
CA ASP A 526 -26.01 21.06 2.60
C ASP A 526 -27.12 20.50 3.50
N VAL A 527 -26.82 19.48 4.31
CA VAL A 527 -27.78 18.89 5.24
C VAL A 527 -28.23 19.92 6.29
N LEU A 528 -27.29 20.71 6.82
CA LEU A 528 -27.63 21.78 7.78
C LEU A 528 -28.54 22.83 7.16
N ASP A 529 -28.26 23.26 5.92
CA ASP A 529 -29.08 24.24 5.22
C ASP A 529 -30.50 23.73 5.01
N VAL A 530 -30.62 22.49 4.50
CA VAL A 530 -31.90 21.82 4.23
C VAL A 530 -32.73 21.66 5.52
N LEU A 531 -32.11 21.20 6.62
CA LEU A 531 -32.83 21.01 7.89
C LEU A 531 -33.17 22.33 8.59
N SER A 532 -32.29 23.32 8.53
CA SER A 532 -32.53 24.64 9.17
C SER A 532 -33.65 25.41 8.46
N LYS A 533 -33.66 25.38 7.13
CA LYS A 533 -34.66 26.06 6.30
C LYS A 533 -35.91 25.22 6.06
N LYS A 534 -35.92 23.95 6.46
CA LYS A 534 -37.02 22.99 6.26
C LYS A 534 -37.42 22.83 4.79
N THR A 535 -36.42 22.79 3.91
CA THR A 535 -36.62 22.73 2.45
C THR A 535 -36.56 21.31 1.90
N GLY A 536 -36.37 20.30 2.76
CA GLY A 536 -36.29 18.89 2.35
C GLY A 536 -37.47 18.46 1.49
N THR A 537 -37.23 17.63 0.49
CA THR A 537 -38.27 17.21 -0.45
C THR A 537 -38.42 15.69 -0.51
N LYS A 538 -39.48 15.22 -1.17
CA LYS A 538 -39.76 13.79 -1.38
C LYS A 538 -38.70 13.03 -2.18
N THR A 539 -37.71 13.71 -2.77
CA THR A 539 -36.61 13.04 -3.48
C THR A 539 -35.57 12.51 -2.51
N VAL A 540 -35.47 13.07 -1.30
CA VAL A 540 -34.49 12.66 -0.28
C VAL A 540 -34.83 11.26 0.24
N GLU A 541 -33.96 10.30 -0.08
CA GLU A 541 -34.06 8.90 0.37
C GLU A 541 -33.09 8.59 1.51
N GLY A 542 -32.00 9.34 1.62
CA GLY A 542 -31.03 9.15 2.70
C GLY A 542 -30.42 10.45 3.20
N LEU A 543 -30.21 10.54 4.51
CA LEU A 543 -29.68 11.73 5.16
C LEU A 543 -28.69 11.35 6.27
N ILE A 544 -27.50 11.94 6.24
CA ILE A 544 -26.50 11.83 7.31
C ILE A 544 -26.08 13.21 7.81
N LEU A 545 -26.25 13.45 9.11
CA LEU A 545 -25.67 14.59 9.79
C LEU A 545 -24.81 14.14 10.98
N LYS A 546 -23.56 14.60 11.01
CA LYS A 546 -22.64 14.38 12.13
C LYS A 546 -22.20 15.73 12.68
N TRP A 547 -22.53 16.02 13.92
CA TRP A 547 -22.14 17.25 14.60
C TRP A 547 -20.82 17.08 15.37
N GLN A 548 -20.13 18.20 15.60
CA GLN A 548 -18.81 18.24 16.26
C GLN A 548 -18.80 17.54 17.63
N ARG A 549 -17.63 17.06 18.07
CA ARG A 549 -17.52 16.19 19.26
C ARG A 549 -17.92 16.88 20.57
N THR A 550 -17.79 18.20 20.65
CA THR A 550 -17.99 19.01 21.87
C THR A 550 -19.31 19.78 21.88
N GLY A 551 -20.03 19.83 20.75
CA GLY A 551 -21.30 20.56 20.63
C GLY A 551 -22.49 19.63 20.47
N ARG A 552 -23.69 20.22 20.51
CA ARG A 552 -24.96 19.60 20.10
C ARG A 552 -25.72 20.60 19.23
N ILE A 553 -26.57 20.10 18.36
CA ILE A 553 -27.51 20.91 17.57
C ILE A 553 -28.89 20.27 17.62
N CYS A 554 -29.93 21.09 17.55
CA CYS A 554 -31.29 20.62 17.62
C CYS A 554 -32.11 21.07 16.42
N PHE A 555 -32.93 20.17 15.87
CA PHE A 555 -33.87 20.47 14.78
C PHE A 555 -35.30 20.10 15.16
N GLY A 556 -36.26 20.82 14.58
CA GLY A 556 -37.67 20.43 14.65
C GLY A 556 -37.95 19.21 13.77
N THR A 557 -38.76 18.28 14.22
CA THR A 557 -39.16 17.10 13.41
C THR A 557 -39.93 17.49 12.14
N ASN A 558 -40.56 18.67 12.11
CA ASN A 558 -41.20 19.23 10.92
C ASN A 558 -40.22 19.49 9.75
N ALA A 559 -38.90 19.55 9.99
CA ALA A 559 -37.92 19.60 8.91
C ALA A 559 -37.89 18.32 8.04
N PHE A 560 -38.43 17.21 8.55
CA PHE A 560 -38.45 15.92 7.87
C PHE A 560 -39.80 15.60 7.21
N GLN A 561 -40.83 16.44 7.43
CA GLN A 561 -42.22 16.16 7.06
C GLN A 561 -42.39 15.86 5.55
N GLU A 562 -41.74 16.65 4.71
CA GLU A 562 -41.84 16.52 3.24
C GLU A 562 -40.88 15.45 2.67
N MET A 563 -40.00 14.85 3.48
CA MET A 563 -39.05 13.80 3.07
C MET A 563 -39.69 12.41 3.12
N GLU A 564 -40.82 12.24 2.44
CA GLU A 564 -41.67 11.03 2.55
C GLU A 564 -40.95 9.72 2.16
N LYS A 565 -39.95 9.77 1.26
CA LYS A 565 -39.18 8.62 0.79
C LYS A 565 -37.93 8.31 1.62
N LEU A 566 -37.71 9.02 2.73
CA LEU A 566 -36.53 8.84 3.57
C LEU A 566 -36.49 7.41 4.14
N ARG A 567 -35.50 6.63 3.71
CA ARG A 567 -35.29 5.23 4.10
C ARG A 567 -34.00 5.01 4.92
N LEU A 568 -33.02 5.91 4.81
CA LEU A 568 -31.74 5.84 5.51
C LEU A 568 -31.51 7.12 6.34
N LEU A 569 -31.40 7.01 7.67
CA LEU A 569 -31.19 8.17 8.53
C LEU A 569 -30.03 7.94 9.51
N LYS A 570 -29.02 8.82 9.48
CA LYS A 570 -28.00 8.87 10.52
C LYS A 570 -27.90 10.27 11.12
N LEU A 571 -28.01 10.35 12.43
CA LEU A 571 -27.83 11.57 13.20
C LEU A 571 -26.82 11.31 14.32
N ASP A 572 -25.74 12.09 14.40
CA ASP A 572 -24.71 11.93 15.42
C ASP A 572 -24.46 13.28 16.12
N GLY A 573 -24.81 13.36 17.41
CA GLY A 573 -24.77 14.60 18.19
C GLY A 573 -25.85 15.62 17.82
N VAL A 574 -26.96 15.13 17.24
CA VAL A 574 -28.11 15.93 16.81
C VAL A 574 -29.34 15.44 17.57
N ASP A 575 -30.04 16.37 18.21
CA ASP A 575 -31.31 16.10 18.91
C ASP A 575 -32.50 16.58 18.05
N LEU A 576 -33.63 15.91 18.16
CA LEU A 576 -34.87 16.28 17.46
C LEU A 576 -35.94 16.68 18.49
N ILE A 577 -36.71 17.74 18.18
CA ILE A 577 -37.81 18.21 19.03
C ILE A 577 -39.10 18.26 18.21
N GLY A 578 -40.21 17.82 18.83
CA GLY A 578 -41.54 17.85 18.22
C GLY A 578 -42.13 16.45 18.06
N ASP A 579 -43.06 16.34 17.13
CA ASP A 579 -43.78 15.10 16.79
C ASP A 579 -42.92 14.21 15.89
N TYR A 580 -42.50 13.06 16.40
CA TYR A 580 -41.70 12.07 15.67
C TYR A 580 -42.52 11.30 14.62
N GLY A 581 -43.85 11.38 14.67
CA GLY A 581 -44.74 10.88 13.63
C GLY A 581 -44.60 11.60 12.29
N LEU A 582 -43.95 12.78 12.26
CA LEU A 582 -43.61 13.51 11.04
C LEU A 582 -42.40 12.93 10.30
N ILE A 583 -41.64 12.04 10.92
CA ILE A 583 -40.50 11.37 10.28
C ILE A 583 -41.04 10.25 9.39
N SER A 584 -40.43 10.05 8.22
CA SER A 584 -40.89 9.06 7.24
C SER A 584 -41.09 7.66 7.82
N LYS A 585 -42.22 7.06 7.47
CA LYS A 585 -42.58 5.66 7.78
C LYS A 585 -41.81 4.64 6.93
N GLN A 586 -41.04 5.11 5.93
CA GLN A 586 -40.26 4.26 5.03
C GLN A 586 -38.86 3.93 5.56
N LEU A 587 -38.48 4.42 6.74
CA LEU A 587 -37.19 4.13 7.35
C LEU A 587 -36.92 2.63 7.45
N ARG A 588 -35.72 2.23 7.00
CA ARG A 588 -35.17 0.87 7.13
C ARG A 588 -33.95 0.84 8.03
N TRP A 589 -33.21 1.95 8.05
CA TRP A 589 -32.03 2.11 8.88
C TRP A 589 -32.04 3.45 9.61
N VAL A 590 -31.84 3.38 10.92
CA VAL A 590 -31.66 4.54 11.80
C VAL A 590 -30.38 4.35 12.61
N ASP A 591 -29.47 5.32 12.55
CA ASP A 591 -28.25 5.39 13.35
C ASP A 591 -28.25 6.71 14.14
N TRP A 592 -28.74 6.66 15.37
CA TRP A 592 -28.76 7.77 16.31
C TRP A 592 -27.62 7.64 17.31
N GLN A 593 -26.64 8.53 17.19
CA GLN A 593 -25.44 8.53 18.02
C GLN A 593 -25.44 9.75 18.94
N ARG A 594 -25.00 9.56 20.19
CA ARG A 594 -24.92 10.63 21.21
C ARG A 594 -26.25 11.35 21.48
N SER A 595 -27.37 10.68 21.24
CA SER A 595 -28.72 11.24 21.48
C SER A 595 -29.02 11.42 22.97
N THR A 596 -29.84 12.43 23.31
CA THR A 596 -30.23 12.74 24.69
C THR A 596 -31.45 11.96 25.20
N PHE A 597 -32.06 11.11 24.37
CA PHE A 597 -33.23 10.32 24.75
C PHE A 597 -33.04 9.59 26.07
N THR A 598 -34.03 9.70 26.95
CA THR A 598 -34.16 8.81 28.11
C THR A 598 -34.77 7.47 27.70
N PHE A 599 -35.69 7.51 26.73
CA PHE A 599 -36.32 6.40 26.01
C PHE A 599 -36.71 6.88 24.60
N ILE A 600 -36.96 5.95 23.68
CA ILE A 600 -37.37 6.28 22.31
C ILE A 600 -38.81 6.83 22.31
N PRO A 601 -39.10 7.93 21.60
CA PRO A 601 -40.45 8.50 21.50
C PRO A 601 -41.49 7.48 21.00
N ASN A 602 -42.66 7.42 21.65
CA ASN A 602 -43.71 6.42 21.38
C ASN A 602 -44.45 6.65 20.04
N ASP A 603 -44.47 7.90 19.57
CA ASP A 603 -45.02 8.37 18.30
C ASP A 603 -44.10 8.08 17.10
N PHE A 604 -42.82 7.76 17.35
CA PHE A 604 -41.88 7.39 16.28
C PHE A 604 -42.27 6.06 15.62
N ASP A 605 -42.55 6.10 14.31
CA ASP A 605 -42.87 4.91 13.52
C ASP A 605 -41.63 4.06 13.24
N GLN A 606 -41.65 2.84 13.74
CA GLN A 606 -40.54 1.89 13.71
C GLN A 606 -40.90 0.60 12.98
N ALA A 607 -42.13 0.46 12.48
CA ALA A 607 -42.66 -0.81 11.97
C ALA A 607 -41.85 -1.39 10.79
N ASN A 608 -41.20 -0.52 10.03
CA ASN A 608 -40.40 -0.90 8.87
C ASN A 608 -38.88 -0.99 9.12
N LEU A 609 -38.41 -0.69 10.34
CA LEU A 609 -36.98 -0.71 10.64
C LEU A 609 -36.40 -2.11 10.55
N VAL A 610 -35.26 -2.23 9.87
CA VAL A 610 -34.48 -3.47 9.76
C VAL A 610 -33.24 -3.40 10.65
N VAL A 611 -32.59 -2.24 10.69
CA VAL A 611 -31.44 -2.00 11.56
C VAL A 611 -31.63 -0.73 12.36
N PHE A 612 -31.51 -0.85 13.67
CA PHE A 612 -31.56 0.28 14.59
C PHE A 612 -30.28 0.35 15.43
N GLU A 613 -29.53 1.43 15.26
CA GLU A 613 -28.32 1.74 16.03
C GLU A 613 -28.57 2.95 16.93
N LEU A 614 -28.36 2.78 18.23
CA LEU A 614 -28.51 3.81 19.25
C LEU A 614 -27.25 3.83 20.14
N LYS A 615 -26.14 4.30 19.57
CA LYS A 615 -24.81 4.20 20.20
C LYS A 615 -24.46 5.45 21.00
N TYR A 616 -23.72 5.28 22.09
CA TYR A 616 -23.31 6.38 22.98
C TYR A 616 -24.50 7.22 23.47
N SER A 617 -25.68 6.62 23.57
CA SER A 617 -26.91 7.34 23.88
C SER A 617 -27.14 7.43 25.40
N ASN A 618 -27.99 8.38 25.79
CA ASN A 618 -28.37 8.57 27.19
C ASN A 618 -29.56 7.71 27.64
N VAL A 619 -29.96 6.70 26.85
CA VAL A 619 -31.14 5.90 27.16
C VAL A 619 -30.97 5.14 28.47
N LYS A 620 -32.00 5.21 29.30
CA LYS A 620 -32.13 4.44 30.54
C LYS A 620 -32.92 3.15 30.32
N GLN A 621 -33.91 3.24 29.44
CA GLN A 621 -34.77 2.16 28.96
C GLN A 621 -35.00 2.41 27.46
N VAL A 622 -34.95 1.38 26.63
CA VAL A 622 -35.04 1.54 25.18
C VAL A 622 -36.44 2.01 24.76
N TRP A 623 -37.48 1.25 25.13
CA TRP A 623 -38.88 1.57 24.89
C TRP A 623 -39.67 1.57 26.20
N GLN A 624 -40.61 2.51 26.36
CA GLN A 624 -41.60 2.45 27.44
C GLN A 624 -42.60 1.33 27.16
N ASP A 625 -43.23 1.37 25.98
CA ASP A 625 -44.08 0.32 25.44
C ASP A 625 -43.57 -0.09 24.05
N THR A 626 -42.92 -1.24 23.97
CA THR A 626 -42.45 -1.77 22.68
C THR A 626 -43.65 -2.09 21.80
N LYS A 627 -43.63 -1.69 20.53
CA LYS A 627 -44.58 -2.13 19.48
C LYS A 627 -44.03 -3.39 18.80
N LEU A 628 -44.88 -4.14 18.10
CA LEU A 628 -44.41 -5.30 17.32
C LEU A 628 -43.52 -4.80 16.15
N LEU A 629 -42.23 -5.14 16.19
CA LEU A 629 -41.25 -4.77 15.16
C LEU A 629 -40.83 -6.01 14.36
N GLU A 630 -41.71 -6.49 13.49
CA GLU A 630 -41.50 -7.72 12.74
C GLU A 630 -40.28 -7.66 11.80
N LYS A 631 -39.92 -6.49 11.27
CA LYS A 631 -38.83 -6.36 10.31
C LYS A 631 -37.46 -6.14 10.95
N LEU A 632 -37.39 -5.89 12.26
CA LEU A 632 -36.16 -5.55 12.94
C LEU A 632 -35.27 -6.79 13.09
N LYS A 633 -34.09 -6.75 12.47
CA LYS A 633 -33.10 -7.83 12.50
C LYS A 633 -31.86 -7.48 13.31
N VAL A 634 -31.47 -6.21 13.37
CA VAL A 634 -30.24 -5.79 14.05
C VAL A 634 -30.53 -4.66 15.02
N LEU A 635 -30.20 -4.89 16.29
CA LEU A 635 -30.31 -3.89 17.35
C LEU A 635 -28.92 -3.65 17.98
N LYS A 636 -28.42 -2.42 17.87
CA LYS A 636 -27.13 -2.01 18.45
C LYS A 636 -27.30 -0.88 19.45
N LEU A 637 -27.01 -1.15 20.72
CA LEU A 637 -27.16 -0.21 21.83
C LEU A 637 -25.81 0.13 22.49
N SER A 638 -24.70 -0.14 21.82
CA SER A 638 -23.36 -0.06 22.40
C SER A 638 -23.02 1.32 23.00
N HIS A 639 -22.28 1.32 24.09
CA HIS A 639 -21.84 2.50 24.84
C HIS A 639 -22.98 3.32 25.46
N SER A 640 -24.18 2.74 25.63
CA SER A 640 -25.29 3.38 26.32
C SER A 640 -25.09 3.28 27.83
N LYS A 641 -24.36 4.24 28.39
CA LYS A 641 -23.85 4.18 29.78
C LYS A 641 -24.93 4.09 30.84
N TYR A 642 -26.13 4.59 30.57
CA TYR A 642 -27.23 4.65 31.55
C TYR A 642 -28.28 3.55 31.39
N LEU A 643 -28.12 2.66 30.39
CA LEU A 643 -29.08 1.60 30.11
C LEU A 643 -29.00 0.54 31.23
N LYS A 644 -30.07 0.40 32.01
CA LYS A 644 -30.08 -0.47 33.20
C LYS A 644 -30.45 -1.92 32.89
N SER A 645 -31.39 -2.12 31.99
CA SER A 645 -31.85 -3.43 31.53
C SER A 645 -31.96 -3.47 30.01
N SER A 646 -31.89 -4.67 29.44
CA SER A 646 -32.22 -4.87 28.02
C SER A 646 -33.72 -4.63 27.77
N PRO A 647 -34.15 -4.37 26.52
CA PRO A 647 -35.57 -4.27 26.19
C PRO A 647 -36.29 -5.62 26.33
N ASP A 648 -37.62 -5.57 26.38
CA ASP A 648 -38.48 -6.72 26.13
C ASP A 648 -38.37 -7.13 24.64
N PHE A 649 -37.97 -8.38 24.43
CA PHE A 649 -37.76 -8.98 23.11
C PHE A 649 -38.99 -9.73 22.56
N SER A 650 -40.06 -9.90 23.34
CA SER A 650 -41.28 -10.63 22.93
C SER A 650 -41.91 -10.07 21.65
N LYS A 651 -41.68 -8.77 21.39
CA LYS A 651 -42.18 -8.02 20.23
C LYS A 651 -41.15 -7.83 19.12
N LEU A 652 -40.01 -8.53 19.18
CA LEU A 652 -38.91 -8.47 18.21
C LEU A 652 -38.62 -9.85 17.58
N PRO A 653 -39.64 -10.53 17.00
CA PRO A 653 -39.57 -11.96 16.69
C PRO A 653 -38.48 -12.37 15.68
N ASN A 654 -38.04 -11.43 14.83
CA ASN A 654 -37.07 -11.68 13.76
C ASN A 654 -35.67 -11.09 14.06
N LEU A 655 -35.37 -10.79 15.32
CA LEU A 655 -34.06 -10.24 15.69
C LEU A 655 -32.95 -11.29 15.46
N GLU A 656 -31.95 -10.93 14.65
CA GLU A 656 -30.80 -11.77 14.29
C GLU A 656 -29.50 -11.35 15.01
N LYS A 657 -29.33 -10.07 15.35
CA LYS A 657 -28.12 -9.57 16.02
C LYS A 657 -28.45 -8.58 17.12
N LEU A 658 -27.91 -8.84 18.31
CA LEU A 658 -27.96 -7.95 19.47
C LEU A 658 -26.55 -7.53 19.90
N VAL A 659 -26.27 -6.22 19.88
CA VAL A 659 -24.95 -5.68 20.25
C VAL A 659 -25.08 -4.59 21.30
N MET A 660 -24.70 -4.90 22.54
CA MET A 660 -24.76 -4.02 23.71
C MET A 660 -23.38 -3.85 24.37
N LYS A 661 -22.32 -3.68 23.58
CA LYS A 661 -20.95 -3.48 24.09
C LYS A 661 -20.84 -2.24 25.00
N ASP A 662 -20.11 -2.32 26.11
CA ASP A 662 -19.76 -1.22 27.03
C ASP A 662 -21.00 -0.47 27.54
N CYS A 663 -22.07 -1.21 27.84
CA CYS A 663 -23.23 -0.69 28.56
C CYS A 663 -22.96 -0.84 30.06
N GLN A 664 -22.29 0.14 30.65
CA GLN A 664 -21.73 0.06 32.00
C GLN A 664 -22.77 -0.09 33.11
N SER A 665 -23.99 0.44 32.92
CA SER A 665 -25.08 0.30 33.91
C SER A 665 -25.97 -0.93 33.68
N LEU A 666 -25.69 -1.74 32.65
CA LEU A 666 -26.54 -2.89 32.33
C LEU A 666 -26.37 -3.96 33.40
N SER A 667 -27.39 -4.16 34.22
CA SER A 667 -27.36 -5.15 35.30
C SER A 667 -28.08 -6.44 34.94
N ASN A 668 -29.11 -6.38 34.08
CA ASN A 668 -29.98 -7.52 33.75
C ASN A 668 -30.35 -7.57 32.26
N VAL A 669 -30.44 -8.79 31.72
CA VAL A 669 -31.03 -9.06 30.39
C VAL A 669 -32.42 -9.65 30.58
N HIS A 670 -33.39 -9.16 29.81
CA HIS A 670 -34.79 -9.58 29.89
C HIS A 670 -34.97 -11.05 29.49
N PRO A 671 -35.71 -11.88 30.27
CA PRO A 671 -35.86 -13.32 30.02
C PRO A 671 -36.44 -13.68 28.65
N SER A 672 -37.28 -12.81 28.07
CA SER A 672 -37.87 -13.01 26.74
C SER A 672 -36.82 -13.09 25.61
N ILE A 673 -35.53 -12.86 25.90
CA ILE A 673 -34.46 -13.13 24.94
C ILE A 673 -34.49 -14.59 24.47
N GLY A 674 -34.90 -15.53 25.35
CA GLY A 674 -35.02 -16.96 25.02
C GLY A 674 -36.09 -17.28 23.97
N ASP A 675 -37.06 -16.37 23.76
CA ASP A 675 -38.13 -16.56 22.76
C ASP A 675 -37.64 -16.32 21.32
N LEU A 676 -36.44 -15.75 21.15
CA LEU A 676 -35.90 -15.35 19.84
C LEU A 676 -35.36 -16.56 19.06
N LYS A 677 -36.06 -16.93 17.99
CA LYS A 677 -35.73 -18.12 17.18
C LYS A 677 -34.64 -17.90 16.13
N ASN A 678 -34.37 -16.64 15.78
CA ASN A 678 -33.49 -16.26 14.67
C ASN A 678 -32.20 -15.56 15.14
N LEU A 679 -31.98 -15.42 16.45
CA LEU A 679 -30.84 -14.68 16.99
C LEU A 679 -29.54 -15.45 16.72
N LEU A 680 -28.60 -14.84 15.99
CA LEU A 680 -27.33 -15.43 15.57
C LEU A 680 -26.15 -14.92 16.41
N LEU A 681 -26.18 -13.65 16.83
CA LEU A 681 -25.09 -12.98 17.54
C LEU A 681 -25.60 -12.25 18.78
N ILE A 682 -24.98 -12.53 19.91
CA ILE A 682 -25.12 -11.77 21.16
C ILE A 682 -23.75 -11.23 21.55
N ASN A 683 -23.65 -9.91 21.67
CA ASN A 683 -22.42 -9.25 22.12
C ASN A 683 -22.72 -8.29 23.28
N LEU A 684 -22.33 -8.70 24.48
CA LEU A 684 -22.45 -7.96 25.74
C LEU A 684 -21.06 -7.54 26.26
N LYS A 685 -20.05 -7.45 25.39
CA LYS A 685 -18.68 -7.15 25.78
C LYS A 685 -18.59 -5.89 26.67
N ASP A 686 -17.79 -5.92 27.72
CA ASP A 686 -17.51 -4.83 28.65
C ASP A 686 -18.76 -4.34 29.44
N CYS A 687 -19.79 -5.18 29.61
CA CYS A 687 -20.90 -4.93 30.54
C CYS A 687 -20.52 -5.32 31.97
N ILE A 688 -19.78 -4.44 32.64
CA ILE A 688 -19.07 -4.76 33.90
C ILE A 688 -19.97 -5.08 35.12
N ILE A 689 -21.21 -4.58 35.17
CA ILE A 689 -22.17 -4.79 36.29
C ILE A 689 -23.21 -5.89 35.94
N LEU A 690 -23.12 -6.53 34.78
CA LEU A 690 -24.04 -7.60 34.39
C LEU A 690 -23.82 -8.84 35.27
N GLU A 691 -24.66 -9.01 36.29
CA GLU A 691 -24.47 -10.05 37.32
C GLU A 691 -24.63 -11.47 36.76
N ASN A 692 -25.76 -11.74 36.11
CA ASN A 692 -26.07 -13.06 35.57
C ASN A 692 -26.87 -12.96 34.27
N LEU A 693 -26.75 -13.99 33.43
CA LEU A 693 -27.62 -14.16 32.28
C LEU A 693 -28.92 -14.86 32.70
N PRO A 694 -30.09 -14.49 32.14
CA PRO A 694 -31.33 -15.21 32.39
C PRO A 694 -31.21 -16.67 31.88
N ARG A 695 -31.79 -17.64 32.59
CA ARG A 695 -31.70 -19.06 32.21
C ARG A 695 -32.25 -19.32 30.81
N GLU A 696 -33.24 -18.53 30.41
CA GLU A 696 -33.88 -18.55 29.11
C GLU A 696 -32.90 -18.27 27.95
N ILE A 697 -31.77 -17.58 28.20
CA ILE A 697 -30.76 -17.34 27.15
C ILE A 697 -30.19 -18.63 26.58
N TYR A 698 -30.10 -19.70 27.39
CA TYR A 698 -29.52 -20.97 26.98
C TYR A 698 -30.46 -21.77 26.07
N GLN A 699 -31.76 -21.43 26.06
CA GLN A 699 -32.77 -22.05 25.18
C GLN A 699 -32.60 -21.62 23.70
N LEU A 700 -31.72 -20.66 23.44
CA LEU A 700 -31.45 -20.11 22.10
C LEU A 700 -30.68 -21.09 21.21
N LYS A 701 -31.43 -21.85 20.40
CA LYS A 701 -30.86 -22.85 19.48
C LYS A 701 -30.12 -22.26 18.27
N SER A 702 -30.40 -21.01 17.90
CA SER A 702 -29.89 -20.37 16.68
C SER A 702 -28.56 -19.61 16.88
N VAL A 703 -28.20 -19.25 18.12
CA VAL A 703 -27.05 -18.39 18.40
C VAL A 703 -25.76 -19.10 18.01
N LYS A 704 -24.97 -18.44 17.15
CA LYS A 704 -23.66 -18.91 16.70
C LYS A 704 -22.53 -18.29 17.50
N THR A 705 -22.69 -17.05 17.94
CA THR A 705 -21.63 -16.31 18.62
C THR A 705 -22.15 -15.62 19.87
N LEU A 706 -21.54 -15.94 21.02
CA LEU A 706 -21.80 -15.32 22.32
C LEU A 706 -20.52 -14.66 22.83
N ILE A 707 -20.55 -13.34 23.00
CA ILE A 707 -19.41 -12.54 23.49
C ILE A 707 -19.78 -11.88 24.82
N LEU A 708 -19.07 -12.29 25.88
CA LEU A 708 -19.18 -11.79 27.25
C LEU A 708 -17.85 -11.23 27.77
N THR A 709 -16.87 -10.98 26.87
CA THR A 709 -15.56 -10.43 27.25
C THR A 709 -15.71 -9.21 28.15
N GLY A 710 -14.99 -9.15 29.27
CA GLY A 710 -15.00 -8.00 30.19
C GLY A 710 -16.27 -7.86 31.04
N CYS A 711 -17.19 -8.84 31.03
CA CYS A 711 -18.32 -8.88 31.97
C CYS A 711 -17.83 -9.41 33.33
N SER A 712 -17.16 -8.55 34.09
CA SER A 712 -16.43 -8.92 35.30
C SER A 712 -17.29 -9.49 36.43
N THR A 713 -18.60 -9.28 36.42
CA THR A 713 -19.53 -9.74 37.46
C THR A 713 -20.14 -11.12 37.18
N ILE A 714 -20.09 -11.60 35.93
CA ILE A 714 -20.52 -12.95 35.57
C ILE A 714 -19.53 -13.96 36.16
N ASP A 715 -19.99 -14.76 37.13
CA ASP A 715 -19.16 -15.70 37.89
C ASP A 715 -19.41 -17.18 37.59
N LYS A 716 -20.47 -17.49 36.83
CA LYS A 716 -20.79 -18.85 36.37
C LYS A 716 -21.46 -18.87 34.99
N LEU A 717 -21.26 -19.97 34.28
CA LEU A 717 -22.10 -20.39 33.15
C LEU A 717 -22.88 -21.62 33.59
N GLU A 718 -24.17 -21.68 33.27
CA GLU A 718 -25.02 -22.80 33.67
C GLU A 718 -24.82 -24.01 32.74
N GLU A 719 -25.08 -25.22 33.27
CA GLU A 719 -25.00 -26.48 32.49
C GLU A 719 -26.00 -26.52 31.31
N ASP A 720 -27.00 -25.65 31.35
CA ASP A 720 -27.97 -25.47 30.27
C ASP A 720 -27.35 -24.95 28.98
N ILE A 721 -26.09 -24.47 28.98
CA ILE A 721 -25.38 -24.04 27.76
C ILE A 721 -25.37 -25.12 26.66
N VAL A 722 -25.46 -26.41 27.01
CA VAL A 722 -25.60 -27.51 26.04
C VAL A 722 -26.80 -27.36 25.10
N GLN A 723 -27.83 -26.62 25.52
CA GLN A 723 -29.05 -26.38 24.75
C GLN A 723 -28.82 -25.41 23.56
N MET A 724 -27.70 -24.67 23.55
CA MET A 724 -27.31 -23.78 22.46
C MET A 724 -26.68 -24.56 21.29
N GLU A 725 -27.50 -25.35 20.59
CA GLU A 725 -27.08 -26.34 19.59
C GLU A 725 -26.21 -25.76 18.44
N SER A 726 -26.41 -24.50 18.05
CA SER A 726 -25.69 -23.84 16.96
C SER A 726 -24.46 -23.03 17.38
N LEU A 727 -24.09 -23.03 18.67
CA LEU A 727 -23.02 -22.17 19.19
C LEU A 727 -21.66 -22.58 18.61
N THR A 728 -21.06 -21.71 17.79
CA THR A 728 -19.75 -21.92 17.15
C THR A 728 -18.62 -21.17 17.84
N SER A 729 -18.92 -20.07 18.54
CA SER A 729 -17.92 -19.23 19.18
C SER A 729 -18.41 -18.71 20.53
N LEU A 730 -17.69 -19.07 21.59
CA LEU A 730 -17.93 -18.61 22.96
C LEU A 730 -16.71 -17.82 23.45
N ILE A 731 -16.89 -16.55 23.79
CA ILE A 731 -15.80 -15.65 24.19
C ILE A 731 -16.16 -14.99 25.52
N THR A 732 -15.50 -15.38 26.61
CA THR A 732 -15.80 -14.95 28.00
C THR A 732 -14.55 -14.44 28.74
N THR A 733 -13.54 -13.96 28.01
CA THR A 733 -12.30 -13.40 28.58
C THR A 733 -12.56 -12.25 29.55
N GLY A 734 -11.92 -12.25 30.71
CA GLY A 734 -12.11 -11.18 31.71
C GLY A 734 -13.48 -11.20 32.41
N THR A 735 -14.13 -12.36 32.48
CA THR A 735 -15.25 -12.66 33.39
C THR A 735 -14.73 -13.21 34.72
N SER A 736 -15.58 -13.27 35.74
CA SER A 736 -15.26 -13.90 37.04
C SER A 736 -15.57 -15.40 37.08
N ILE A 737 -15.77 -16.04 35.92
CA ILE A 737 -16.09 -17.47 35.82
C ILE A 737 -14.95 -18.29 36.43
N LYS A 738 -15.25 -19.01 37.52
CA LYS A 738 -14.29 -19.89 38.21
C LYS A 738 -14.45 -21.36 37.83
N GLU A 739 -15.69 -21.77 37.59
CA GLU A 739 -16.05 -23.13 37.24
C GLU A 739 -16.62 -23.15 35.82
N VAL A 740 -15.97 -23.89 34.93
CA VAL A 740 -16.45 -24.12 33.56
C VAL A 740 -17.44 -25.28 33.61
N PRO A 741 -18.65 -25.15 33.04
CA PRO A 741 -19.64 -26.23 33.05
C PRO A 741 -19.20 -27.39 32.15
N TYR A 742 -19.42 -28.63 32.60
CA TYR A 742 -19.01 -29.85 31.91
C TYR A 742 -19.72 -30.03 30.56
N SER A 743 -20.97 -29.55 30.48
CA SER A 743 -21.79 -29.47 29.27
C SER A 743 -21.11 -28.80 28.07
N ILE A 744 -20.11 -27.93 28.26
CA ILE A 744 -19.38 -27.31 27.14
C ILE A 744 -18.74 -28.37 26.23
N LEU A 745 -18.29 -29.50 26.77
CA LEU A 745 -17.76 -30.61 25.96
C LEU A 745 -18.82 -31.28 25.06
N ARG A 746 -20.10 -31.11 25.39
CA ARG A 746 -21.23 -31.70 24.66
C ARG A 746 -21.74 -30.80 23.53
N LEU A 747 -21.22 -29.59 23.40
CA LEU A 747 -21.53 -28.67 22.30
C LEU A 747 -20.92 -29.21 21.01
N ARG A 748 -21.77 -29.64 20.06
CA ARG A 748 -21.31 -30.27 18.81
C ARG A 748 -20.79 -29.26 17.78
N SER A 749 -21.27 -28.03 17.83
CA SER A 749 -21.00 -27.00 16.82
C SER A 749 -19.87 -26.05 17.21
N ILE A 750 -19.31 -26.17 18.42
CA ILE A 750 -18.36 -25.21 18.96
C ILE A 750 -16.99 -25.36 18.26
N VAL A 751 -16.53 -24.26 17.66
CA VAL A 751 -15.27 -24.19 16.92
C VAL A 751 -14.20 -23.43 17.70
N TYR A 752 -14.59 -22.32 18.34
CA TYR A 752 -13.66 -21.44 19.05
C TYR A 752 -14.16 -21.16 20.46
N ILE A 753 -13.27 -21.29 21.43
CA ILE A 753 -13.57 -21.08 22.85
C ILE A 753 -12.50 -20.19 23.44
N SER A 754 -12.94 -19.19 24.18
CA SER A 754 -12.09 -18.39 25.04
C SER A 754 -12.75 -18.27 26.42
N ILE A 755 -12.30 -19.05 27.40
CA ILE A 755 -12.90 -19.15 28.75
C ILE A 755 -11.83 -19.42 29.82
N CYS A 756 -11.93 -18.75 30.97
CA CYS A 756 -11.04 -18.95 32.12
C CYS A 756 -9.53 -18.92 31.80
N GLY A 757 -9.12 -18.10 30.83
CA GLY A 757 -7.71 -17.97 30.41
C GLY A 757 -7.24 -19.00 29.37
N TYR A 758 -8.10 -19.94 28.97
CA TYR A 758 -7.86 -20.81 27.81
C TYR A 758 -8.47 -20.16 26.57
N GLU A 759 -7.72 -20.09 25.48
CA GLU A 759 -8.15 -19.53 24.20
C GLU A 759 -7.65 -20.40 23.05
N GLY A 760 -8.51 -20.68 22.08
CA GLY A 760 -8.12 -21.42 20.87
C GLY A 760 -9.28 -22.17 20.22
N LEU A 761 -8.94 -23.10 19.34
CA LEU A 761 -9.94 -23.99 18.75
C LEU A 761 -10.44 -24.98 19.80
N SER A 762 -11.71 -25.38 19.74
CA SER A 762 -12.35 -26.21 20.76
C SER A 762 -11.59 -27.52 21.03
N HIS A 763 -11.08 -28.17 19.99
CA HIS A 763 -10.29 -29.40 20.09
C HIS A 763 -8.92 -29.21 20.77
N GLU A 764 -8.36 -28.00 20.77
CA GLU A 764 -7.10 -27.66 21.46
C GLU A 764 -7.35 -27.29 22.94
N VAL A 765 -8.50 -26.67 23.22
CA VAL A 765 -8.88 -26.20 24.55
C VAL A 765 -9.47 -27.30 25.43
N PHE A 766 -10.27 -28.21 24.87
CA PHE A 766 -10.96 -29.28 25.62
C PHE A 766 -10.04 -30.18 26.44
N PRO A 767 -8.88 -30.66 25.95
CA PRO A 767 -7.95 -31.45 26.76
C PRO A 767 -7.48 -30.72 28.02
N SER A 768 -7.23 -29.41 27.91
CA SER A 768 -6.81 -28.56 29.04
C SER A 768 -7.91 -28.38 30.07
N LEU A 769 -9.17 -28.20 29.63
CA LEU A 769 -10.33 -28.14 30.51
C LEU A 769 -10.60 -29.47 31.24
N ILE A 770 -10.49 -30.61 30.54
CA ILE A 770 -10.65 -31.93 31.14
C ILE A 770 -9.57 -32.18 32.21
N ARG A 771 -8.31 -31.82 31.90
CA ARG A 771 -7.20 -31.95 32.84
C ARG A 771 -7.39 -31.07 34.08
N PHE A 772 -7.94 -29.86 33.91
CA PHE A 772 -8.30 -28.98 35.01
C PHE A 772 -9.34 -29.63 35.94
N TRP A 773 -10.41 -30.21 35.38
CA TRP A 773 -11.45 -30.88 36.18
C TRP A 773 -10.99 -32.17 36.88
N MET A 774 -10.01 -32.88 36.34
CA MET A 774 -9.52 -34.17 36.86
C MET A 774 -8.46 -34.02 37.97
N SER A 775 -8.12 -32.80 38.40
CA SER A 775 -7.11 -32.56 39.43
C SER A 775 -7.66 -32.78 40.86
N PRO A 776 -7.02 -33.57 41.74
CA PRO A 776 -7.57 -33.95 43.07
C PRO A 776 -7.68 -32.82 44.12
N THR A 777 -7.23 -31.61 43.82
CA THR A 777 -7.19 -30.46 44.73
C THR A 777 -8.42 -29.55 44.54
N ILE A 778 -9.60 -29.99 44.99
CA ILE A 778 -10.84 -29.17 44.93
C ILE A 778 -11.15 -28.41 46.25
N ASN A 779 -10.40 -28.63 47.33
CA ASN A 779 -10.62 -27.87 48.58
C ASN A 779 -9.42 -26.96 48.91
N SER A 780 -9.71 -25.66 49.05
CA SER A 780 -8.82 -24.50 49.19
C SER A 780 -8.14 -24.04 47.89
N LEU A 781 -8.60 -22.87 47.41
CA LEU A 781 -7.83 -22.04 46.48
C LEU A 781 -6.39 -21.88 47.02
N PRO A 782 -5.36 -22.20 46.25
CA PRO A 782 -4.39 -21.15 45.98
C PRO A 782 -5.10 -20.15 45.08
N ARG A 783 -5.08 -18.86 45.44
CA ARG A 783 -5.03 -17.85 44.39
C ARG A 783 -3.89 -18.28 43.47
N ILE A 784 -4.20 -18.80 42.30
CA ILE A 784 -3.23 -18.85 41.21
C ILE A 784 -3.13 -17.40 40.74
N PRO A 785 -2.00 -16.70 40.96
CA PRO A 785 -1.75 -15.44 40.27
C PRO A 785 -1.64 -15.75 38.77
N PRO A 786 -1.88 -14.78 37.88
CA PRO A 786 -1.57 -14.99 36.46
C PRO A 786 -0.09 -15.37 36.34
N PHE A 787 0.23 -16.28 35.42
CA PHE A 787 1.57 -16.86 35.19
C PHE A 787 2.08 -17.87 36.23
N GLY A 788 1.33 -18.94 36.47
CA GLY A 788 1.79 -20.13 37.21
C GLY A 788 2.40 -21.18 36.30
N GLY A 789 3.47 -20.84 35.60
CA GLY A 789 4.13 -21.73 34.65
C GLY A 789 5.32 -21.08 33.97
N MET A 790 6.10 -20.28 34.71
CA MET A 790 7.39 -19.84 34.21
C MET A 790 8.47 -20.25 35.21
N PRO A 791 9.57 -20.84 34.74
CA PRO A 791 10.66 -21.22 35.62
C PRO A 791 11.26 -19.97 36.27
N LEU A 792 11.75 -20.10 37.50
CA LEU A 792 12.50 -19.07 38.25
C LEU A 792 13.83 -18.64 37.57
N SER A 793 13.98 -18.91 36.27
CA SER A 793 15.14 -18.63 35.42
C SER A 793 14.73 -17.84 34.16
N LEU A 794 13.65 -17.06 34.22
CA LEU A 794 13.13 -16.28 33.09
C LEU A 794 14.08 -15.13 32.74
N VAL A 795 14.73 -15.26 31.58
CA VAL A 795 15.66 -14.25 31.05
C VAL A 795 14.91 -13.15 30.27
N SER A 796 13.83 -13.49 29.55
CA SER A 796 13.02 -12.55 28.76
C SER A 796 11.51 -12.79 28.86
N LEU A 797 10.71 -11.72 28.81
CA LEU A 797 9.23 -11.76 28.90
C LEU A 797 8.58 -10.96 27.75
N ASP A 798 7.74 -11.60 26.94
CA ASP A 798 6.95 -10.92 25.89
C ASP A 798 5.49 -10.78 26.36
N LEU A 799 5.03 -9.54 26.48
CA LEU A 799 3.68 -9.17 26.91
C LEU A 799 2.90 -8.63 25.71
N GLU A 800 2.02 -9.47 25.17
CA GLU A 800 0.98 -8.98 24.26
C GLU A 800 -0.14 -8.31 25.06
N ASN A 801 -0.25 -6.98 24.93
CA ASN A 801 -1.28 -6.23 25.64
C ASN A 801 -2.63 -6.34 24.90
N ASN A 802 -3.22 -7.52 24.96
CA ASN A 802 -4.54 -7.82 24.42
C ASN A 802 -5.63 -7.39 25.42
N ASN A 803 -5.92 -6.09 25.58
CA ASN A 803 -7.29 -5.56 25.73
C ASN A 803 -7.43 -4.04 25.98
N ASN A 804 -8.58 -3.54 25.50
CA ASN A 804 -9.12 -2.18 25.60
C ASN A 804 -9.76 -1.86 26.96
N ASN A 805 -9.02 -1.87 28.08
CA ASN A 805 -9.50 -1.23 29.32
C ASN A 805 -8.52 -0.16 29.80
N ASN A 806 -9.05 1.03 30.09
CA ASN A 806 -8.38 2.04 30.88
C ASN A 806 -8.33 1.53 32.34
N ASN A 807 -7.09 1.34 32.81
CA ASN A 807 -6.62 1.28 34.20
C ASN A 807 -6.33 -0.12 34.75
N ASN A 808 -5.02 -0.34 34.97
CA ASN A 808 -4.39 -1.05 36.10
C ASN A 808 -3.73 -2.43 35.95
N ASN A 809 -3.60 -3.04 34.77
CA ASN A 809 -2.86 -4.32 34.69
C ASN A 809 -1.34 -4.19 34.55
N LEU A 810 -0.78 -3.10 34.02
CA LEU A 810 0.68 -2.90 34.02
C LEU A 810 1.19 -2.26 35.32
N SER A 811 0.44 -1.33 35.92
CA SER A 811 0.81 -0.68 37.18
C SER A 811 0.87 -1.64 38.38
N CYS A 812 0.18 -2.79 38.31
CA CYS A 812 0.30 -3.87 39.30
C CYS A 812 1.48 -4.83 39.02
N LEU A 813 2.06 -4.79 37.80
CA LEU A 813 3.20 -5.61 37.39
C LEU A 813 4.53 -4.89 37.61
N VAL A 814 4.62 -3.58 37.39
CA VAL A 814 5.89 -2.81 37.50
C VAL A 814 6.57 -2.96 38.88
N PRO A 815 5.85 -2.88 40.04
CA PRO A 815 6.47 -3.15 41.34
C PRO A 815 6.91 -4.62 41.52
N LYS A 816 6.21 -5.56 40.88
CA LYS A 816 6.55 -7.01 40.90
C LYS A 816 7.69 -7.35 39.94
N LEU A 817 7.89 -6.59 38.86
CA LEU A 817 8.98 -6.79 37.91
C LEU A 817 10.35 -6.42 38.50
N ASN A 818 10.39 -5.52 39.49
CA ASN A 818 11.57 -5.24 40.29
C ASN A 818 11.93 -6.38 41.27
N SER A 819 11.02 -7.33 41.52
CA SER A 819 11.28 -8.49 42.38
C SER A 819 11.91 -9.69 41.66
N PHE A 820 11.96 -9.70 40.32
CA PHE A 820 12.67 -10.70 39.52
C PHE A 820 14.11 -10.27 39.27
N SER A 821 15.05 -10.82 40.03
CA SER A 821 16.49 -10.52 39.96
C SER A 821 17.18 -11.03 38.67
N GLU A 822 16.59 -12.00 37.97
CA GLU A 822 17.18 -12.65 36.79
C GLU A 822 16.62 -12.11 35.44
N LEU A 823 15.55 -11.31 35.46
CA LEU A 823 14.86 -10.84 34.24
C LEU A 823 15.67 -9.73 33.55
N ARG A 824 16.08 -9.96 32.30
CA ARG A 824 17.01 -9.10 31.55
C ARG A 824 16.34 -8.08 30.63
N SER A 825 15.36 -8.55 29.84
CA SER A 825 14.60 -7.72 28.91
C SER A 825 13.12 -8.08 28.92
N PHE A 826 12.26 -7.11 28.59
CA PHE A 826 10.84 -7.40 28.37
C PHE A 826 10.29 -6.59 27.20
N ARG A 827 9.38 -7.20 26.45
CA ARG A 827 8.74 -6.60 25.28
C ARG A 827 7.25 -6.39 25.54
N VAL A 828 6.72 -5.27 25.08
CA VAL A 828 5.30 -4.94 25.14
C VAL A 828 4.80 -4.65 23.74
N GLN A 829 3.88 -5.47 23.25
CA GLN A 829 3.19 -5.25 21.97
C GLN A 829 1.89 -4.46 22.21
N CYS A 830 1.77 -3.31 21.54
CA CYS A 830 0.57 -2.47 21.56
C CYS A 830 -0.25 -2.65 20.28
N GLN A 831 -1.57 -2.43 20.36
CA GLN A 831 -2.50 -2.57 19.23
C GLN A 831 -2.74 -1.25 18.48
N SER A 832 -2.28 -0.12 19.04
CA SER A 832 -2.42 1.21 18.42
C SER A 832 -1.37 2.19 18.94
N MET A 833 -1.13 3.25 18.18
CA MET A 833 -0.25 4.37 18.57
C MET A 833 -0.73 5.07 19.86
N ILE A 834 -2.05 5.22 20.07
CA ILE A 834 -2.59 5.83 21.29
C ILE A 834 -2.27 4.97 22.52
N GLN A 835 -2.34 3.65 22.39
CA GLN A 835 -1.95 2.72 23.46
C GLN A 835 -0.44 2.77 23.69
N LEU A 836 0.36 2.80 22.63
CA LEU A 836 1.81 2.96 22.71
C LEU A 836 2.19 4.21 23.50
N THR A 837 1.66 5.39 23.14
CA THR A 837 1.94 6.65 23.84
C THR A 837 1.48 6.62 25.29
N ARG A 838 0.35 5.98 25.59
CA ARG A 838 -0.17 5.86 26.97
C ARG A 838 0.68 4.93 27.84
N GLU A 839 1.08 3.77 27.32
CA GLU A 839 1.95 2.84 28.07
C GLU A 839 3.37 3.40 28.21
N LEU A 840 3.90 4.05 27.18
CA LEU A 840 5.17 4.78 27.25
C LEU A 840 5.13 5.84 28.35
N ARG A 841 4.08 6.68 28.36
CA ARG A 841 3.91 7.70 29.39
C ARG A 841 3.82 7.07 30.79
N ARG A 842 3.11 5.96 30.97
CA ARG A 842 3.05 5.25 32.26
C ARG A 842 4.39 4.66 32.69
N PHE A 843 5.14 4.03 31.79
CA PHE A 843 6.46 3.50 32.11
C PHE A 843 7.44 4.60 32.49
N LEU A 844 7.37 5.74 31.80
CA LEU A 844 8.12 6.92 32.17
C LEU A 844 7.61 7.42 33.53
N ASP A 845 6.33 7.72 33.70
CA ASP A 845 5.78 8.20 34.98
C ASP A 845 6.14 7.28 36.18
N ASP A 846 6.04 5.96 36.03
CA ASP A 846 6.38 4.97 37.09
C ASP A 846 7.90 4.84 37.34
N LEU A 847 8.76 5.04 36.33
CA LEU A 847 10.22 5.10 36.50
C LEU A 847 10.70 6.47 37.04
N TYR A 848 9.90 7.51 36.82
CA TYR A 848 10.16 8.90 37.17
C TYR A 848 9.43 9.34 38.47
N ASP A 849 8.70 8.45 39.16
CA ASP A 849 8.10 8.70 40.49
C ASP A 849 9.11 8.57 41.65
N ALA A 850 10.37 8.87 41.36
CA ALA A 850 11.16 9.64 42.29
C ALA A 850 11.18 11.08 41.71
N ASN A 851 10.51 11.98 42.40
CA ASN A 851 10.32 13.42 42.16
C ASN A 851 11.07 14.09 40.99
N PHE A 852 10.31 14.54 39.98
CA PHE A 852 10.53 15.83 39.33
C PHE A 852 9.41 16.77 39.79
N THR A 853 9.52 17.29 41.01
CA THR A 853 8.77 18.50 41.37
C THR A 853 9.30 19.63 40.52
N GLU A 854 8.42 20.29 39.77
CA GLU A 854 8.67 21.60 39.16
C GLU A 854 9.46 22.47 40.14
N LEU A 855 10.63 22.94 39.73
CA LEU A 855 11.27 24.06 40.41
C LEU A 855 11.32 25.24 39.45
N GLU A 856 10.30 26.07 39.64
CA GLU A 856 10.35 27.52 39.73
C GLU A 856 11.63 28.23 39.24
N THR A 857 11.36 29.30 38.49
CA THR A 857 12.26 30.38 38.15
C THR A 857 13.01 30.98 39.35
N SER A 858 14.25 31.40 39.06
CA SER A 858 15.12 32.33 39.80
C SER A 858 15.95 31.73 40.95
N HIS A 859 17.27 31.67 40.75
CA HIS A 859 18.29 32.43 41.49
C HIS A 859 19.67 32.19 40.87
N THR A 860 20.40 33.27 40.64
CA THR A 860 21.81 33.27 40.23
C THR A 860 22.73 32.82 41.37
N SER A 861 23.90 32.30 40.97
CA SER A 861 25.16 32.13 41.74
C SER A 861 25.32 30.93 42.68
N GLN A 862 25.95 29.86 42.17
CA GLN A 862 27.32 29.43 42.52
C GLN A 862 27.69 28.19 41.67
N ILE A 863 28.77 28.30 40.89
CA ILE A 863 29.25 27.23 39.99
C ILE A 863 29.93 26.15 40.85
N SER A 864 29.20 25.07 41.14
CA SER A 864 29.84 23.78 41.40
C SER A 864 30.27 23.18 40.06
N VAL A 865 31.56 22.90 39.90
CA VAL A 865 32.16 22.33 38.69
C VAL A 865 31.43 21.04 38.31
N LEU A 866 30.57 21.09 37.29
CA LEU A 866 29.90 19.92 36.74
C LEU A 866 30.91 19.15 35.89
N SER A 867 31.19 17.89 36.27
CA SER A 867 32.01 17.01 35.43
C SER A 867 31.13 16.33 34.39
N LEU A 868 31.47 16.50 33.11
CA LEU A 868 30.81 15.79 32.02
C LEU A 868 31.42 14.40 31.85
N ARG A 869 30.56 13.42 31.64
CA ARG A 869 30.93 12.04 31.41
C ARG A 869 30.18 11.48 30.21
N SER A 870 30.75 10.46 29.58
CA SER A 870 30.13 9.72 28.51
C SER A 870 29.96 8.24 28.90
N LEU A 871 28.88 7.63 28.41
CA LEU A 871 28.58 6.22 28.54
C LEU A 871 28.43 5.61 27.15
N LEU A 872 29.18 4.55 26.87
CA LEU A 872 29.11 3.78 25.63
C LEU A 872 28.50 2.40 25.89
N ILE A 873 27.46 2.05 25.14
CA ILE A 873 26.74 0.78 25.24
C ILE A 873 26.71 0.14 23.87
N GLY A 874 27.01 -1.16 23.76
CA GLY A 874 27.03 -1.88 22.50
C GLY A 874 26.09 -3.08 22.51
N MET A 875 25.46 -3.36 21.37
CA MET A 875 24.59 -4.50 21.12
C MET A 875 25.03 -5.17 19.80
N GLY A 876 25.13 -6.50 19.76
CA GLY A 876 25.60 -7.23 18.57
C GLY A 876 27.11 -7.12 18.30
N SER A 877 27.53 -6.98 17.04
CA SER A 877 28.96 -6.86 16.63
C SER A 877 29.50 -5.43 16.81
N TYR A 878 29.66 -4.97 18.06
CA TYR A 878 29.97 -3.56 18.40
C TYR A 878 31.45 -3.25 18.73
N HIS A 879 32.28 -4.27 18.99
CA HIS A 879 33.60 -4.10 19.60
C HIS A 879 34.55 -3.13 18.86
N THR A 880 34.52 -3.12 17.52
CA THR A 880 35.37 -2.24 16.70
C THR A 880 34.95 -0.77 16.80
N VAL A 881 33.65 -0.51 16.98
CA VAL A 881 33.05 0.84 17.04
C VAL A 881 33.29 1.47 18.40
N ILE A 882 33.04 0.74 19.49
CA ILE A 882 33.27 1.23 20.86
C ILE A 882 34.74 1.59 21.09
N ASN A 883 35.69 0.80 20.59
CA ASN A 883 37.12 1.09 20.74
C ASN A 883 37.57 2.35 19.99
N THR A 884 36.90 2.66 18.86
CA THR A 884 37.18 3.85 18.05
C THR A 884 36.55 5.08 18.69
N LEU A 885 35.26 5.01 19.06
CA LEU A 885 34.53 6.08 19.73
C LEU A 885 35.13 6.42 21.10
N GLY A 886 35.50 5.40 21.90
CA GLY A 886 36.10 5.60 23.21
C GLY A 886 37.41 6.39 23.16
N LYS A 887 38.22 6.19 22.13
CA LYS A 887 39.45 6.96 21.91
C LYS A 887 39.14 8.42 21.53
N SER A 888 38.26 8.66 20.56
CA SER A 888 37.88 10.01 20.12
C SER A 888 37.25 10.83 21.25
N ILE A 889 36.29 10.25 21.99
CA ILE A 889 35.61 10.92 23.11
C ILE A 889 36.58 11.23 24.25
N SER A 890 37.52 10.31 24.56
CA SER A 890 38.55 10.57 25.57
C SER A 890 39.56 11.66 25.17
N GLN A 891 39.70 11.91 23.86
CA GLN A 891 40.59 12.92 23.30
C GLN A 891 39.94 14.31 23.29
N GLU A 892 38.65 14.41 22.92
CA GLU A 892 37.86 15.65 22.91
C GLU A 892 37.48 16.15 24.32
N LEU A 893 37.14 15.25 25.25
CA LEU A 893 36.85 15.61 26.65
C LEU A 893 38.09 16.14 27.40
N ARG A 894 39.30 15.99 26.83
CA ARG A 894 40.54 16.54 27.39
C ARG A 894 40.91 17.92 26.83
N THR A 895 40.25 18.40 25.77
CA THR A 895 40.72 19.58 25.00
C THR A 895 39.77 20.79 25.02
N ASN A 896 38.51 20.67 25.46
CA ASN A 896 37.53 21.76 25.31
C ASN A 896 37.03 22.35 26.64
N ASP A 897 37.26 23.66 26.83
CA ASP A 897 36.59 24.56 27.79
C ASP A 897 35.35 25.28 27.17
N SER A 898 34.91 24.88 25.97
CA SER A 898 33.75 25.47 25.27
C SER A 898 32.49 24.61 25.39
N VAL A 899 31.32 25.28 25.47
CA VAL A 899 29.98 24.71 25.77
C VAL A 899 29.39 23.85 24.64
N ASP A 900 30.04 23.74 23.47
CA ASP A 900 29.61 22.87 22.38
C ASP A 900 30.38 21.54 22.39
N TYR A 901 29.68 20.47 22.75
CA TYR A 901 30.19 19.10 22.78
C TYR A 901 29.91 18.43 21.43
N PHE A 902 30.92 17.80 20.84
CA PHE A 902 30.77 17.07 19.58
C PHE A 902 30.92 15.57 19.84
N LEU A 903 29.86 14.79 19.62
CA LEU A 903 30.03 13.34 19.44
C LEU A 903 30.67 13.06 18.05
N PRO A 904 31.32 11.90 17.83
CA PRO A 904 31.97 11.58 16.54
C PRO A 904 30.97 11.30 15.42
N GLY A 905 31.17 11.90 14.23
CA GLY A 905 30.27 11.85 13.05
C GLY A 905 30.27 10.55 12.27
N ASP A 906 29.50 10.50 11.19
CA ASP A 906 29.51 9.41 10.20
C ASP A 906 30.83 9.39 9.42
N ASN A 907 31.90 8.96 10.10
CA ASN A 907 33.26 8.91 9.56
C ASN A 907 33.68 7.51 9.12
N TYR A 908 32.79 6.52 9.14
CA TYR A 908 33.09 5.12 8.82
C TYR A 908 32.03 4.51 7.89
N PRO A 909 32.42 3.84 6.80
CA PRO A 909 31.50 3.35 5.76
C PRO A 909 30.61 2.16 6.18
N SER A 910 30.79 1.66 7.41
CA SER A 910 30.07 0.48 7.92
C SER A 910 29.11 0.80 9.07
N TRP A 911 28.88 2.08 9.39
CA TRP A 911 27.84 2.48 10.34
C TRP A 911 27.11 3.77 9.94
N LEU A 912 25.93 3.98 10.49
CA LEU A 912 25.10 5.18 10.35
C LEU A 912 24.79 5.78 11.72
N THR A 913 24.91 7.10 11.86
CA THR A 913 24.82 7.81 13.14
C THR A 913 23.59 8.71 13.19
N TYR A 914 22.81 8.57 14.26
CA TYR A 914 21.69 9.45 14.59
C TYR A 914 21.94 10.12 15.92
N ARG A 915 21.66 11.42 16.03
CA ARG A 915 21.93 12.19 17.25
C ARG A 915 20.76 13.05 17.65
N CYS A 916 20.65 13.29 18.93
CA CYS A 916 19.71 14.23 19.49
C CYS A 916 20.24 14.84 20.79
N VAL A 917 19.86 16.08 21.05
CA VAL A 917 20.07 16.73 22.35
C VAL A 917 19.03 16.20 23.32
N GLY A 918 19.48 15.66 24.45
CA GLY A 918 18.63 15.00 25.45
C GLY A 918 18.66 13.46 25.41
N PRO A 919 17.73 12.78 26.11
CA PRO A 919 17.80 11.35 26.40
C PRO A 919 17.24 10.42 25.31
N SER A 920 16.67 10.98 24.22
CA SER A 920 15.93 10.22 23.20
C SER A 920 16.45 10.49 21.81
N VAL A 921 16.64 9.46 21.00
CA VAL A 921 17.01 9.58 19.58
C VAL A 921 15.98 8.88 18.72
N TYR A 922 15.42 9.62 17.77
CA TYR A 922 14.45 9.12 16.81
C TYR A 922 15.13 8.92 15.44
N PHE A 923 14.91 7.78 14.80
CA PHE A 923 15.44 7.48 13.48
C PHE A 923 14.56 6.49 12.70
N GLU A 924 14.66 6.51 11.37
CA GLU A 924 14.09 5.48 10.50
C GLU A 924 15.16 4.46 10.15
N VAL A 925 14.85 3.16 10.26
CA VAL A 925 15.77 2.08 9.89
C VAL A 925 16.00 2.12 8.36
N PRO A 926 17.22 2.39 7.87
CA PRO A 926 17.47 2.72 6.46
C PRO A 926 17.11 1.60 5.48
N ASN A 927 16.52 1.96 4.33
CA ASN A 927 16.27 1.08 3.19
C ASN A 927 17.54 0.88 2.33
N GLY A 928 18.54 0.17 2.87
CA GLY A 928 19.77 -0.23 2.16
C GLY A 928 19.91 -1.75 2.08
N GLY A 929 20.06 -2.30 0.86
CA GLY A 929 19.91 -3.72 0.57
C GLY A 929 20.88 -4.69 1.27
N VAL A 930 20.35 -5.86 1.65
CA VAL A 930 21.02 -7.18 1.75
C VAL A 930 22.21 -7.31 2.75
N CYS A 931 22.41 -6.38 3.69
CA CYS A 931 23.32 -6.60 4.82
C CYS A 931 22.54 -6.53 6.13
N GLY A 932 22.53 -7.63 6.88
CA GLY A 932 21.92 -7.68 8.21
C GLY A 932 22.52 -6.59 9.09
N LEU A 933 21.65 -5.83 9.79
CA LEU A 933 22.09 -5.02 10.91
C LEU A 933 22.85 -5.96 11.86
N ASN A 934 24.13 -5.69 12.06
CA ASN A 934 25.03 -6.54 12.82
C ASN A 934 25.19 -6.07 14.26
N GLY A 935 24.96 -4.79 14.53
CA GLY A 935 25.00 -4.24 15.89
C GLY A 935 24.47 -2.82 15.99
N ILE A 936 24.26 -2.36 17.21
CA ILE A 936 23.93 -0.98 17.56
C ILE A 936 24.90 -0.54 18.66
N THR A 937 25.45 0.67 18.55
CA THR A 937 26.22 1.30 19.65
C THR A 937 25.53 2.60 20.05
N LEU A 938 25.31 2.80 21.34
CA LEU A 938 24.71 3.99 21.92
C LEU A 938 25.79 4.76 22.70
N CYS A 939 25.87 6.06 22.47
CA CYS A 939 26.74 6.97 23.21
C CYS A 939 25.90 8.05 23.90
N VAL A 940 26.08 8.21 25.20
CA VAL A 940 25.29 9.16 26.00
C VAL A 940 26.22 10.07 26.79
N VAL A 941 26.10 11.38 26.62
CA VAL A 941 26.84 12.40 27.38
C VAL A 941 25.93 12.97 28.46
N TYR A 942 26.41 13.01 29.70
CA TYR A 942 25.64 13.49 30.84
C TYR A 942 26.51 14.30 31.81
N SER A 943 25.91 15.26 32.52
CA SER A 943 26.57 16.07 33.54
C SER A 943 26.32 15.52 34.95
N SER A 944 27.37 15.43 35.76
CA SER A 944 27.34 14.97 37.17
C SER A 944 28.06 15.93 38.11
N THR A 945 27.52 16.11 39.32
CA THR A 945 28.22 16.74 40.45
C THR A 945 29.23 15.77 41.08
N LEU A 946 30.32 16.29 41.63
CA LEU A 946 31.48 15.52 42.13
C LEU A 946 31.16 14.53 43.27
N GLU A 947 29.99 14.62 43.91
CA GLU A 947 29.60 13.79 45.07
C GLU A 947 28.87 12.47 44.72
N ASN A 948 28.45 12.27 43.46
CA ASN A 948 27.84 11.00 43.01
C ASN A 948 28.84 10.15 42.22
N ILE A 949 29.86 9.62 42.89
CA ILE A 949 30.82 8.71 42.27
C ILE A 949 30.42 7.25 42.54
N GLY A 950 29.78 6.65 41.54
CA GLY A 950 29.58 5.21 41.38
C GLY A 950 29.21 4.88 39.94
N THR A 951 29.62 3.72 39.43
CA THR A 951 29.37 3.17 38.09
C THR A 951 27.88 2.83 37.82
N GLU A 952 26.95 3.61 38.36
CA GLU A 952 25.56 3.24 38.62
C GLU A 952 24.53 4.26 38.11
N CYS A 953 24.80 4.94 37.00
CA CYS A 953 23.97 6.06 36.55
C CYS A 953 22.78 5.65 35.68
N LEU A 954 22.92 4.63 34.83
CA LEU A 954 21.90 4.19 33.88
C LEU A 954 20.91 3.21 34.54
N THR A 955 19.61 3.45 34.40
CA THR A 955 18.54 2.60 34.96
C THR A 955 17.98 1.62 33.91
N SER A 956 17.68 2.08 32.69
CA SER A 956 17.19 1.22 31.59
C SER A 956 17.30 1.89 30.21
N VAL A 957 17.29 1.08 29.14
CA VAL A 957 17.19 1.53 27.74
C VAL A 957 15.88 1.02 27.15
N LEU A 958 15.09 1.92 26.55
CA LEU A 958 13.83 1.61 25.89
C LEU A 958 14.00 1.76 24.38
N ILE A 959 13.64 0.73 23.61
CA ILE A 959 13.62 0.72 22.15
C ILE A 959 12.17 0.65 21.70
N ILE A 960 11.66 1.76 21.18
CA ILE A 960 10.27 1.95 20.82
C ILE A 960 10.17 1.90 19.30
N ASN A 961 9.40 0.97 18.76
CA ASN A 961 9.10 0.92 17.34
C ASN A 961 7.70 1.48 17.10
N HIS A 962 7.64 2.69 16.55
CA HIS A 962 6.40 3.40 16.26
C HIS A 962 5.64 2.80 15.07
N THR A 963 6.34 2.12 14.16
CA THR A 963 5.72 1.42 13.02
C THR A 963 5.05 0.11 13.46
N LYS A 964 5.70 -0.66 14.33
CA LYS A 964 5.19 -1.95 14.83
C LYS A 964 4.38 -1.84 16.13
N PHE A 965 4.30 -0.64 16.72
CA PHE A 965 3.67 -0.38 18.02
C PHE A 965 4.24 -1.27 19.15
N THR A 966 5.56 -1.35 19.26
CA THR A 966 6.23 -2.16 20.29
C THR A 966 7.15 -1.31 21.16
N ILE A 967 7.28 -1.72 22.42
CA ILE A 967 8.28 -1.17 23.35
C ILE A 967 9.11 -2.35 23.85
N HIS A 968 10.43 -2.29 23.65
CA HIS A 968 11.37 -3.27 24.18
C HIS A 968 12.24 -2.60 25.24
N ILE A 969 12.25 -3.12 26.47
CA ILE A 969 12.89 -2.49 27.63
C ILE A 969 13.99 -3.41 28.13
N CYS A 970 15.21 -2.87 28.22
CA CYS A 970 16.39 -3.57 28.72
C CYS A 970 16.82 -3.00 30.07
N LYS A 971 16.93 -3.85 31.09
CA LYS A 971 17.34 -3.44 32.44
C LYS A 971 18.85 -3.23 32.55
N ARG A 972 19.25 -2.39 33.51
CA ARG A 972 20.64 -2.01 33.82
C ARG A 972 21.66 -3.17 33.79
N ASP A 973 21.38 -4.27 34.47
CA ASP A 973 22.35 -5.38 34.62
C ASP A 973 22.65 -6.08 33.29
N THR A 974 21.69 -6.04 32.37
CA THR A 974 21.79 -6.52 30.99
C THR A 974 22.46 -5.49 30.08
N VAL A 975 22.23 -4.20 30.31
CA VAL A 975 22.76 -3.14 29.45
C VAL A 975 24.28 -3.07 29.44
N MET A 976 24.90 -3.37 30.58
CA MET A 976 26.35 -3.41 30.73
C MET A 976 26.97 -4.76 30.29
N SER A 977 26.15 -5.78 29.97
CA SER A 977 26.59 -7.14 29.63
C SER A 977 25.68 -7.83 28.59
N PHE A 978 25.24 -7.10 27.56
CA PHE A 978 24.34 -7.62 26.52
C PHE A 978 24.98 -8.82 25.80
N ASN A 979 24.31 -9.96 25.80
CA ASN A 979 24.76 -11.16 25.09
C ASN A 979 24.05 -11.32 23.73
N ASP A 980 24.43 -12.34 22.95
CA ASP A 980 23.86 -12.59 21.61
C ASP A 980 22.33 -12.87 21.65
N GLU A 981 21.80 -13.38 22.77
CA GLU A 981 20.37 -13.65 22.93
C GLU A 981 19.56 -12.36 23.09
N ASP A 982 20.08 -11.38 23.85
CA ASP A 982 19.47 -10.06 23.97
C ASP A 982 19.44 -9.32 22.62
N TRP A 983 20.50 -9.49 21.81
CA TRP A 983 20.57 -8.95 20.46
C TRP A 983 19.48 -9.51 19.54
N GLN A 984 19.18 -10.82 19.62
CA GLN A 984 18.08 -11.41 18.84
C GLN A 984 16.72 -10.80 19.21
N GLY A 985 16.50 -10.49 20.49
CA GLY A 985 15.30 -9.78 20.96
C GLY A 985 15.16 -8.40 20.30
N VAL A 986 16.24 -7.61 20.29
CA VAL A 986 16.26 -6.27 19.68
C VAL A 986 16.08 -6.34 18.16
N VAL A 987 16.81 -7.21 17.46
CA VAL A 987 16.73 -7.36 16.00
C VAL A 987 15.34 -7.81 15.55
N SER A 988 14.70 -8.73 16.29
CA SER A 988 13.32 -9.15 16.00
C SER A 988 12.31 -7.99 16.06
N ASN A 989 12.63 -6.94 16.84
CA ASN A 989 11.82 -5.75 16.98
C ASN A 989 12.08 -4.69 15.92
N LEU A 990 13.14 -4.82 15.10
CA LEU A 990 13.55 -3.86 14.08
C LEU A 990 13.28 -4.43 12.68
N GLY A 991 12.92 -3.58 11.73
CA GLY A 991 12.61 -3.93 10.35
C GLY A 991 12.98 -2.76 9.45
N VAL A 992 13.30 -3.06 8.19
CA VAL A 992 13.70 -2.04 7.22
C VAL A 992 12.53 -1.08 6.98
N GLY A 993 12.75 0.24 7.12
CA GLY A 993 11.72 1.27 7.04
C GLY A 993 10.88 1.46 8.32
N ASP A 994 11.24 0.80 9.43
CA ASP A 994 10.58 1.05 10.72
C ASP A 994 11.04 2.39 11.32
N ASN A 995 10.09 3.11 11.91
CA ASN A 995 10.34 4.31 12.70
C ASN A 995 10.63 3.92 14.14
N VAL A 996 11.82 4.21 14.63
CA VAL A 996 12.34 3.73 15.91
C VAL A 996 12.84 4.90 16.75
N GLU A 997 12.52 4.85 18.03
CA GLU A 997 13.00 5.78 19.04
C GLU A 997 13.72 5.01 20.15
N ILE A 998 14.94 5.40 20.46
CA ILE A 998 15.69 4.86 21.59
C ILE A 998 15.70 5.91 22.70
N PHE A 999 15.22 5.54 23.88
CA PHE A 999 15.13 6.40 25.06
C PHE A 999 15.98 5.84 26.20
N VAL A 1000 16.75 6.69 26.86
CA VAL A 1000 17.70 6.33 27.91
C VAL A 1000 17.28 6.93 29.25
N THR A 1001 17.26 6.13 30.31
CA THR A 1001 16.84 6.58 31.66
C THR A 1001 17.99 6.51 32.67
N PHE A 1002 18.13 7.55 33.51
CA PHE A 1002 19.19 7.68 34.52
C PHE A 1002 18.64 7.86 35.93
N ARG A 1003 19.45 7.57 36.95
CA ARG A 1003 19.17 7.81 38.38
C ARG A 1003 19.18 9.32 38.69
N HIS A 1004 18.48 9.71 39.76
CA HIS A 1004 18.32 11.09 40.23
C HIS A 1004 19.58 11.95 40.22
N GLY A 1005 19.45 13.19 39.72
CA GLY A 1005 20.47 14.24 39.80
C GLY A 1005 21.43 14.32 38.60
N LEU A 1006 21.19 13.55 37.53
CA LEU A 1006 21.99 13.58 36.31
C LEU A 1006 21.19 14.13 35.13
N THR A 1007 21.78 15.05 34.37
CA THR A 1007 21.16 15.60 33.17
C THR A 1007 21.85 15.04 31.94
N VAL A 1008 21.11 14.31 31.10
CA VAL A 1008 21.57 13.88 29.78
C VAL A 1008 21.64 15.10 28.87
N LYS A 1009 22.81 15.32 28.27
CA LYS A 1009 23.07 16.44 27.37
C LYS A 1009 22.90 16.02 25.92
N GLU A 1010 23.47 14.89 25.52
CA GLU A 1010 23.43 14.42 24.14
C GLU A 1010 23.38 12.89 24.10
N THR A 1011 22.60 12.34 23.16
CA THR A 1011 22.52 10.90 22.90
C THR A 1011 22.77 10.66 21.40
N ALA A 1012 23.61 9.68 21.08
CA ALA A 1012 23.89 9.24 19.72
C ALA A 1012 23.72 7.73 19.56
N VAL A 1013 23.13 7.30 18.45
CA VAL A 1013 22.91 5.90 18.07
C VAL A 1013 23.69 5.62 16.79
N TYR A 1014 24.54 4.60 16.82
CA TYR A 1014 25.34 4.12 15.70
C TYR A 1014 24.82 2.74 15.27
N LEU A 1015 24.25 2.63 14.07
CA LEU A 1015 23.79 1.38 13.48
C LEU A 1015 24.92 0.75 12.67
N ILE A 1016 25.30 -0.50 12.95
CA ILE A 1016 26.47 -1.17 12.37
C ILE A 1016 26.03 -2.25 11.39
N TYR A 1017 26.58 -2.26 10.18
CA TYR A 1017 26.25 -3.21 9.12
C TYR A 1017 27.49 -4.01 8.67
N SER A 1018 27.30 -5.26 8.19
CA SER A 1018 28.39 -6.02 7.56
C SER A 1018 28.91 -5.30 6.32
N GLN A 1019 30.23 -5.17 6.19
CA GLN A 1019 30.87 -4.68 4.97
C GLN A 1019 30.63 -5.68 3.82
N SER A 1020 29.72 -5.36 2.91
CA SER A 1020 29.76 -5.86 1.53
C SER A 1020 30.42 -4.80 0.66
N SER A 1021 31.45 -5.20 -0.08
CA SER A 1021 32.27 -4.40 -1.00
C SER A 1021 31.52 -3.25 -1.71
N THR A 1022 31.89 -2.02 -1.34
CA THR A 1022 31.96 -0.77 -2.14
C THR A 1022 30.93 -0.54 -3.26
N ARG A 1023 30.04 0.45 -3.06
CA ARG A 1023 29.79 1.59 -3.98
C ARG A 1023 28.84 2.63 -3.36
N GLU A 1024 29.40 3.82 -3.14
CA GLU A 1024 28.82 5.19 -3.18
C GLU A 1024 27.38 5.37 -2.67
N ILE A 1025 27.25 5.75 -1.41
CA ILE A 1025 26.10 6.49 -0.87
C ILE A 1025 26.49 7.98 -0.96
N GLU A 1026 25.97 8.66 -1.98
CA GLU A 1026 25.97 10.13 -1.99
C GLU A 1026 24.96 10.66 -0.96
N SER A 1027 25.40 11.71 -0.28
CA SER A 1027 24.77 12.50 0.76
C SER A 1027 23.28 12.79 0.55
N ILE A 1028 22.45 12.31 1.48
CA ILE A 1028 21.13 12.89 1.78
C ILE A 1028 21.04 12.94 3.31
N LEU A 1029 20.98 14.16 3.87
CA LEU A 1029 20.24 14.59 5.07
C LEU A 1029 20.90 15.88 5.63
N GLU A 1030 20.59 17.03 5.03
CA GLU A 1030 20.39 18.25 5.82
C GLU A 1030 18.90 18.30 6.15
N VAL A 1031 18.55 18.14 7.42
CA VAL A 1031 17.20 18.35 7.93
C VAL A 1031 17.11 19.80 8.38
N GLU A 1032 16.37 20.60 7.63
CA GLU A 1032 15.92 21.94 8.01
C GLU A 1032 15.04 21.84 9.26
N ALA A 1033 15.39 22.61 10.29
CA ALA A 1033 14.56 22.82 11.48
C ALA A 1033 13.33 23.69 11.11
N GLU A 1034 12.12 23.24 11.42
CA GLU A 1034 10.93 24.10 11.41
C GLU A 1034 10.93 25.04 12.63
N PRO A 1035 10.55 26.33 12.49
CA PRO A 1035 10.52 27.28 13.59
C PRO A 1035 9.25 27.15 14.44
N THR A 1036 9.42 27.30 15.75
CA THR A 1036 8.37 27.43 16.77
C THR A 1036 7.61 28.77 16.66
N PRO A 1037 6.32 28.83 17.04
CA PRO A 1037 5.52 30.06 17.00
C PRO A 1037 5.88 31.00 18.17
N GLU A 1038 6.32 32.22 17.85
CA GLU A 1038 6.53 33.29 18.82
C GLU A 1038 5.19 33.86 19.33
N VAL A 1039 5.12 33.97 20.65
CA VAL A 1039 4.07 34.65 21.41
C VAL A 1039 4.43 36.14 21.45
N GLU A 1040 3.56 37.00 20.91
CA GLU A 1040 3.69 38.44 21.05
C GLU A 1040 3.48 38.86 22.52
N ALA A 1041 4.57 39.22 23.18
CA ALA A 1041 4.55 39.96 24.45
C ALA A 1041 4.76 41.44 24.17
N GLN A 1042 3.74 42.25 24.46
CA GLN A 1042 3.81 43.70 24.48
C GLN A 1042 4.76 44.15 25.60
N SER A 1043 5.70 45.04 25.26
CA SER A 1043 6.42 45.85 26.25
C SER A 1043 6.25 47.34 25.94
N SER A 1044 5.50 48.00 26.82
CA SER A 1044 5.40 49.45 26.98
C SER A 1044 6.54 49.99 27.85
N THR A 1045 7.19 51.08 27.45
CA THR A 1045 7.78 52.07 28.38
C THR A 1045 7.80 53.47 27.74
N ASP A 1046 6.92 54.31 28.27
CA ASP A 1046 7.10 55.68 28.80
C ASP A 1046 7.54 56.92 27.97
N VAL A 1047 6.52 57.80 27.81
CA VAL A 1047 6.36 59.21 28.25
C VAL A 1047 7.34 60.33 27.82
N LYS A 1048 6.79 61.32 27.07
CA LYS A 1048 6.68 62.80 27.33
C LYS A 1048 6.46 63.52 25.98
N ALA A 1049 5.67 64.58 25.80
CA ALA A 1049 4.87 65.46 26.64
C ALA A 1049 3.80 66.18 25.78
N GLU A 1050 2.75 66.65 26.44
CA GLU A 1050 1.67 67.57 26.02
C GLU A 1050 2.16 68.92 25.42
N PRO A 1051 1.34 69.67 24.64
CA PRO A 1051 0.18 70.40 25.20
C PRO A 1051 -1.09 70.55 24.32
N SER A 1052 -2.21 70.73 25.01
CA SER A 1052 -3.53 71.27 24.57
C SER A 1052 -3.47 72.81 24.37
N PRO A 1053 -4.57 73.58 24.14
CA PRO A 1053 -5.98 73.22 23.90
C PRO A 1053 -6.68 73.97 22.73
N GLU A 1054 -7.80 73.44 22.22
CA GLU A 1054 -9.16 74.04 22.27
C GLU A 1054 -10.19 73.04 21.73
#